data_AF-A0A5F8GPZ2-F1
#
_entry.id   AF-A0A5F8GPZ2-F1
#
_cell.length_a   1.000
_cell.length_b   1.000
_cell.length_c   1.000
_cell.angle_alpha   90.00
_cell.angle_beta   90.00
_cell.angle_gamma   90.00
#
_symmetry.space_group_name_H-M   'P 1'
#
loop_
_entity.id
_entity.type
_entity.pdbx_description
1 polymer ?
#
loop_
_entity_poly.entity_id
_entity_poly.type
_entity_poly.pdbx_seq_one_letter_code
_entity_poly.pdbx_strand_id
1 'polypeptide(L)'
;MKQIDIMVAHKKSEWEGQTQALETCLDIRQQELTSLRNLLDQKHKEVGMLHQQMEELDKTKQEMAVEYKQELKKLQEELTKLKKGYEKLQKKQIKESRGGIKNHREDPAEMERLNGKIEDFRQKSLEWEKQRLIYQQQVASLEAQRKALAEQSDIIQAQLTNRKQKLESVEISSQSEIQHLTSKLERANDTICANELEIERLNMRVNELVGTNMTILKEQQRLEEELRRSENRLQVLQEEKKELEVTVRSQEDFINGSIIQKEKLQNKFTNVSLQEKISSPKGQMDLENVFSLLDFPQTSEEHLQAEVSRLEGSLGSVSTTCKQLSQELAEKHEALKVMEDSNNQYKMEIKKLKDQILQNEQTYNCALEGMKMEISKLMREVHQRDIAIASVSGTSSEMERHLRSELEKAETKAMDQKDILTQLEALRLENKQLSDTLEDMESEMEVPLTEIRDSYIKAINNLATENQQLKKDLVEVKSRLEVSAHVSQDNYERNFNETHSILPELKNSETYELQHSQHEETEKLQNYYKGESGALNIPHLSIGMHPVSSALIGLSPQISTFSSTFSLTSDFFLPMAVDVNEANFSDSMSESESAVNQQEEFLPLRPLSTSPISSIASRFLEEEELRSQHILKRLDAHIAELKRESERTVRQFTDLK
;
A
#
# COMPACT_ATOMS: atom_id res chain seq x y z
N MET A 1 -51.38 -46.06 -7.60
CA MET A 1 -50.91 -45.44 -8.86
C MET A 1 -51.31 -43.97 -8.80
N LYS A 2 -52.03 -43.35 -9.76
CA LYS A 2 -52.37 -41.89 -9.87
C LYS A 2 -51.72 -40.90 -8.88
N GLN A 3 -52.06 -40.96 -7.59
CA GLN A 3 -51.46 -40.09 -6.56
C GLN A 3 -49.92 -40.24 -6.42
N ILE A 4 -49.39 -41.47 -6.57
CA ILE A 4 -47.95 -41.73 -6.64
C ILE A 4 -47.36 -41.11 -7.90
N ASP A 5 -48.05 -41.28 -9.04
CA ASP A 5 -47.60 -40.78 -10.34
C ASP A 5 -47.52 -39.23 -10.33
N ILE A 6 -48.49 -38.56 -9.70
CA ILE A 6 -48.50 -37.11 -9.44
C ILE A 6 -47.36 -36.71 -8.49
N MET A 7 -47.12 -37.45 -7.41
CA MET A 7 -46.05 -37.16 -6.44
C MET A 7 -44.66 -37.32 -7.08
N VAL A 8 -44.47 -38.34 -7.92
CA VAL A 8 -43.24 -38.56 -8.70
C VAL A 8 -43.06 -37.47 -9.74
N ALA A 9 -44.12 -37.05 -10.44
CA ALA A 9 -44.05 -35.94 -11.38
C ALA A 9 -43.72 -34.60 -10.69
N HIS A 10 -44.31 -34.31 -9.52
CA HIS A 10 -43.96 -33.15 -8.71
C HIS A 10 -42.48 -33.18 -8.30
N LYS A 11 -42.02 -34.29 -7.69
CA LYS A 11 -40.62 -34.41 -7.27
C LYS A 11 -39.67 -34.35 -8.46
N LYS A 12 -40.02 -34.93 -9.61
CA LYS A 12 -39.23 -34.81 -10.84
C LYS A 12 -39.09 -33.34 -11.26
N SER A 13 -40.19 -32.59 -11.34
CA SER A 13 -40.19 -31.15 -11.67
C SER A 13 -39.37 -30.33 -10.67
N GLU A 14 -39.46 -30.67 -9.38
CA GLU A 14 -38.66 -30.05 -8.31
C GLU A 14 -37.15 -30.31 -8.47
N TRP A 15 -36.74 -31.54 -8.81
CA TRP A 15 -35.35 -31.88 -9.14
C TRP A 15 -34.89 -31.18 -10.43
N GLU A 16 -35.70 -31.17 -11.49
CA GLU A 16 -35.37 -30.50 -12.76
C GLU A 16 -35.18 -29.00 -12.57
N GLY A 17 -36.04 -28.33 -11.79
CA GLY A 17 -35.89 -26.92 -11.43
C GLY A 17 -34.66 -26.64 -10.56
N GLN A 18 -34.33 -27.53 -9.61
CA GLN A 18 -33.09 -27.43 -8.83
C GLN A 18 -31.84 -27.62 -9.70
N THR A 19 -31.87 -28.55 -10.66
CA THR A 19 -30.78 -28.77 -11.62
C THR A 19 -30.56 -27.53 -12.49
N GLN A 20 -31.61 -26.97 -13.08
CA GLN A 20 -31.53 -25.75 -13.90
C GLN A 20 -31.02 -24.53 -13.10
N ALA A 21 -31.41 -24.41 -11.83
CA ALA A 21 -30.90 -23.36 -10.94
C ALA A 21 -29.41 -23.52 -10.61
N LEU A 22 -28.90 -24.77 -10.54
CA LEU A 22 -27.48 -25.04 -10.35
C LEU A 22 -26.67 -24.88 -11.64
N GLU A 23 -27.20 -25.29 -12.80
CA GLU A 23 -26.59 -25.09 -14.12
C GLU A 23 -26.42 -23.61 -14.43
N THR A 24 -27.50 -22.82 -14.31
CA THR A 24 -27.44 -21.36 -14.52
C THR A 24 -26.49 -20.65 -13.54
N CYS A 25 -26.41 -21.11 -12.28
CA CYS A 25 -25.43 -20.59 -11.33
C CYS A 25 -23.99 -20.93 -11.75
N LEU A 26 -23.74 -22.15 -12.24
CA LEU A 26 -22.44 -22.59 -12.73
C LEU A 26 -22.00 -21.81 -13.97
N ASP A 27 -22.90 -21.58 -14.93
CA ASP A 27 -22.63 -20.78 -16.13
C ASP A 27 -22.25 -19.34 -15.79
N ILE A 28 -22.96 -18.70 -14.84
CA ILE A 28 -22.60 -17.36 -14.33
C ILE A 28 -21.19 -17.37 -13.71
N ARG A 29 -20.87 -18.37 -12.86
CA ARG A 29 -19.52 -18.49 -12.27
C ARG A 29 -18.45 -18.76 -13.32
N GLN A 30 -18.75 -19.49 -14.39
CA GLN A 30 -17.81 -19.72 -15.49
C GLN A 30 -17.60 -18.46 -16.34
N GLN A 31 -18.63 -17.62 -16.50
CA GLN A 31 -18.53 -16.32 -17.14
C GLN A 31 -17.71 -15.33 -16.28
N GLU A 32 -17.92 -15.30 -14.97
CA GLU A 32 -17.09 -14.54 -14.03
C GLU A 32 -15.62 -14.97 -14.12
N LEU A 33 -15.34 -16.29 -14.09
CA LEU A 33 -13.98 -16.83 -14.18
C LEU A 33 -13.28 -16.54 -15.51
N THR A 34 -14.00 -16.51 -16.64
CA THR A 34 -13.42 -16.12 -17.93
C THR A 34 -13.17 -14.61 -18.01
N SER A 35 -14.08 -13.78 -17.48
CA SER A 35 -13.87 -12.33 -17.34
C SER A 35 -12.64 -11.99 -16.49
N LEU A 36 -12.50 -12.63 -15.33
CA LEU A 36 -11.36 -12.44 -14.42
C LEU A 36 -10.03 -12.91 -15.02
N ARG A 37 -10.02 -13.99 -15.81
CA ARG A 37 -8.83 -14.43 -16.58
C ARG A 37 -8.43 -13.40 -17.63
N ASN A 38 -9.38 -12.90 -18.41
CA ASN A 38 -9.12 -11.88 -19.43
C ASN A 38 -8.54 -10.59 -18.84
N LEU A 39 -9.07 -10.15 -17.69
CA LEU A 39 -8.55 -8.98 -16.95
C LEU A 39 -7.15 -9.24 -16.38
N LEU A 40 -6.89 -10.46 -15.88
CA LEU A 40 -5.58 -10.86 -15.40
C LEU A 40 -4.54 -10.90 -16.52
N ASP A 41 -4.90 -11.39 -17.71
CA ASP A 41 -4.03 -11.40 -18.90
C ASP A 41 -3.76 -9.98 -19.42
N GLN A 42 -4.75 -9.08 -19.35
CA GLN A 42 -4.55 -7.66 -19.63
C GLN A 42 -3.55 -7.04 -18.65
N LYS A 43 -3.66 -7.33 -17.35
CA LYS A 43 -2.72 -6.85 -16.33
C LYS A 43 -1.31 -7.43 -16.47
N HIS A 44 -1.16 -8.68 -16.89
CA HIS A 44 0.18 -9.22 -17.23
C HIS A 44 0.82 -8.48 -18.41
N LYS A 45 0.05 -8.10 -19.44
CA LYS A 45 0.56 -7.31 -20.58
C LYS A 45 0.98 -5.90 -20.14
N GLU A 46 0.16 -5.24 -19.31
CA GLU A 46 0.45 -3.93 -18.73
C GLU A 46 1.74 -3.97 -17.88
N VAL A 47 1.87 -4.96 -17.00
CA VAL A 47 3.08 -5.19 -16.19
C VAL A 47 4.30 -5.48 -17.07
N GLY A 48 4.15 -6.22 -18.17
CA GLY A 48 5.23 -6.48 -19.13
C GLY A 48 5.74 -5.20 -19.80
N MET A 49 4.85 -4.32 -20.27
CA MET A 49 5.23 -3.02 -20.84
C MET A 49 5.92 -2.12 -19.81
N LEU A 50 5.47 -2.11 -18.56
CA LEU A 50 6.08 -1.34 -17.48
C LEU A 50 7.49 -1.86 -17.12
N HIS A 51 7.73 -3.17 -17.18
CA HIS A 51 9.08 -3.73 -17.01
C HIS A 51 10.01 -3.32 -18.15
N GLN A 52 9.55 -3.38 -19.40
CA GLN A 52 10.35 -2.92 -20.55
C GLN A 52 10.70 -1.42 -20.44
N GLN A 53 9.73 -0.57 -20.09
CA GLN A 53 9.98 0.86 -19.86
C GLN A 53 10.97 1.11 -18.72
N MET A 54 10.94 0.31 -17.66
CA MET A 54 11.92 0.39 -16.57
C MET A 54 13.32 -0.04 -17.01
N GLU A 55 13.44 -1.11 -17.80
CA GLU A 55 14.72 -1.59 -18.35
C GLU A 55 15.35 -0.58 -19.32
N GLU A 56 14.54 0.01 -20.22
CA GLU A 56 14.98 1.10 -21.12
C GLU A 56 15.42 2.35 -20.34
N LEU A 57 14.73 2.69 -19.25
CA LEU A 57 15.03 3.83 -18.39
C LEU A 57 16.27 3.60 -17.51
N ASP A 58 16.53 2.38 -17.04
CA ASP A 58 17.76 2.04 -16.32
C ASP A 58 18.97 1.88 -17.25
N LYS A 59 18.76 1.39 -18.49
CA LYS A 59 19.78 1.39 -19.55
C LYS A 59 20.22 2.82 -19.90
N THR A 60 19.29 3.73 -20.14
CA THR A 60 19.62 5.14 -20.46
C THR A 60 20.29 5.87 -19.28
N LYS A 61 19.93 5.58 -18.03
CA LYS A 61 20.73 6.00 -16.85
C LYS A 61 22.15 5.46 -16.89
N GLN A 62 22.34 4.19 -17.23
CA GLN A 62 23.66 3.57 -17.29
C GLN A 62 24.52 4.17 -18.41
N GLU A 63 23.93 4.49 -19.56
CA GLU A 63 24.58 5.17 -20.68
C GLU A 63 25.03 6.59 -20.26
N MET A 64 24.15 7.42 -19.70
CA MET A 64 24.52 8.74 -19.15
C MET A 64 25.59 8.63 -18.05
N ALA A 65 25.52 7.62 -17.19
CA ALA A 65 26.53 7.38 -16.15
C ALA A 65 27.89 6.94 -16.71
N VAL A 66 27.95 6.40 -17.93
CA VAL A 66 29.19 6.14 -18.67
C VAL A 66 29.70 7.42 -19.33
N GLU A 67 28.82 8.24 -19.90
CA GLU A 67 29.18 9.54 -20.48
C GLU A 67 29.81 10.48 -19.43
N TYR A 68 29.15 10.68 -18.28
CA TYR A 68 29.71 11.47 -17.18
C TYR A 68 31.06 10.94 -16.67
N LYS A 69 31.28 9.62 -16.66
CA LYS A 69 32.59 9.04 -16.33
C LYS A 69 33.65 9.37 -17.38
N GLN A 70 33.29 9.41 -18.67
CA GLN A 70 34.20 9.84 -19.73
C GLN A 70 34.53 11.34 -19.63
N GLU A 71 33.55 12.19 -19.31
CA GLU A 71 33.79 13.63 -19.10
C GLU A 71 34.68 13.89 -17.88
N LEU A 72 34.41 13.24 -16.76
CA LEU A 72 35.22 13.33 -15.55
C LEU A 72 36.66 12.87 -15.82
N LYS A 73 36.86 11.82 -16.63
CA LYS A 73 38.19 11.39 -17.08
C LYS A 73 38.87 12.45 -17.96
N LYS A 74 38.18 13.08 -18.92
CA LYS A 74 38.72 14.18 -19.75
C LYS A 74 39.17 15.36 -18.86
N LEU A 75 38.35 15.74 -17.87
CA LEU A 75 38.67 16.80 -16.91
C LEU A 75 39.88 16.43 -16.03
N GLN A 76 39.99 15.16 -15.60
CA GLN A 76 41.15 14.66 -14.87
C GLN A 76 42.42 14.72 -15.73
N GLU A 77 42.34 14.33 -17.01
CA GLU A 77 43.46 14.43 -17.96
C GLU A 77 43.92 15.88 -18.15
N GLU A 78 43.00 16.83 -18.37
CA GLU A 78 43.32 18.26 -18.44
C GLU A 78 43.91 18.80 -17.12
N LEU A 79 43.40 18.37 -15.96
CA LEU A 79 43.99 18.74 -14.66
C LEU A 79 45.43 18.23 -14.53
N THR A 80 45.75 17.02 -15.00
CA THR A 80 47.16 16.55 -15.02
C THR A 80 48.03 17.32 -16.01
N LYS A 81 47.50 17.76 -17.16
CA LYS A 81 48.21 18.64 -18.11
C LYS A 81 48.49 20.00 -17.47
N LEU A 82 47.50 20.60 -16.82
CA LEU A 82 47.61 21.87 -16.11
C LEU A 82 48.61 21.78 -14.94
N LYS A 83 48.55 20.72 -14.12
CA LYS A 83 49.52 20.47 -13.04
C LYS A 83 50.96 20.38 -13.59
N LYS A 84 51.19 19.60 -14.66
CA LYS A 84 52.49 19.52 -15.33
C LYS A 84 52.92 20.87 -15.93
N GLY A 85 51.98 21.71 -16.36
CA GLY A 85 52.22 23.08 -16.79
C GLY A 85 52.68 23.98 -15.64
N TYR A 86 51.99 23.91 -14.49
CA TYR A 86 52.34 24.65 -13.29
C TYR A 86 53.70 24.23 -12.72
N GLU A 87 53.99 22.92 -12.65
CA GLU A 87 55.31 22.41 -12.25
C GLU A 87 56.44 22.89 -13.17
N LYS A 88 56.19 22.99 -14.49
CA LYS A 88 57.15 23.58 -15.44
C LYS A 88 57.33 25.08 -15.20
N LEU A 89 56.26 25.82 -14.93
CA LEU A 89 56.31 27.26 -14.63
C LEU A 89 57.05 27.52 -13.31
N GLN A 90 56.77 26.75 -12.26
CA GLN A 90 57.47 26.81 -10.97
C GLN A 90 58.97 26.50 -11.14
N LYS A 91 59.32 25.47 -11.91
CA LYS A 91 60.73 25.13 -12.24
C LYS A 91 61.40 26.23 -13.10
N LYS A 92 60.65 26.95 -13.93
CA LYS A 92 61.14 28.14 -14.67
C LYS A 92 61.36 29.31 -13.72
N GLN A 93 60.41 29.62 -12.83
CA GLN A 93 60.52 30.66 -11.81
C GLN A 93 61.70 30.43 -10.85
N ILE A 94 61.96 29.18 -10.45
CA ILE A 94 63.14 28.81 -9.62
C ILE A 94 64.46 28.96 -10.40
N LYS A 95 64.46 28.77 -11.72
CA LYS A 95 65.62 29.08 -12.58
C LYS A 95 65.80 30.58 -12.77
N GLU A 96 64.71 31.33 -12.87
CA GLU A 96 64.71 32.79 -13.03
C GLU A 96 65.10 33.51 -11.73
N SER A 97 64.71 33.00 -10.56
CA SER A 97 65.22 33.52 -9.27
C SER A 97 66.69 33.19 -9.00
N ARG A 98 67.28 32.24 -9.74
CA ARG A 98 68.74 32.02 -9.82
C ARG A 98 69.41 32.77 -10.99
N GLY A 99 68.63 33.30 -11.94
CA GLY A 99 69.11 33.94 -13.18
C GLY A 99 68.84 35.44 -13.16
N GLY A 100 69.75 36.21 -12.56
CA GLY A 100 69.54 37.61 -12.21
C GLY A 100 68.96 38.51 -13.32
N ILE A 101 67.82 39.13 -12.98
CA ILE A 101 67.21 40.36 -13.53
C ILE A 101 67.73 40.80 -14.91
N LYS A 102 66.95 40.52 -15.96
CA LYS A 102 66.96 41.31 -17.19
C LYS A 102 65.57 41.87 -17.45
N ASN A 103 65.50 43.20 -17.50
CA ASN A 103 64.26 43.96 -17.55
C ASN A 103 63.49 43.64 -18.84
N HIS A 104 62.36 42.92 -18.74
CA HIS A 104 61.40 42.93 -19.84
C HIS A 104 60.64 44.25 -19.78
N ARG A 105 60.89 45.12 -20.76
CA ARG A 105 59.97 46.20 -21.12
C ARG A 105 58.60 45.55 -21.32
N GLU A 106 57.54 46.10 -20.72
CA GLU A 106 56.18 45.59 -20.89
C GLU A 106 55.85 45.51 -22.38
N ASP A 107 55.67 44.29 -22.89
CA ASP A 107 55.46 44.07 -24.31
C ASP A 107 53.98 44.31 -24.61
N PRO A 108 53.60 45.30 -25.45
CA PRO A 108 52.19 45.68 -25.60
C PRO A 108 51.29 44.52 -26.00
N ALA A 109 51.80 43.59 -26.82
CA ALA A 109 51.09 42.38 -27.22
C ALA A 109 50.85 41.39 -26.06
N GLU A 110 51.69 41.36 -25.03
CA GLU A 110 51.44 40.56 -23.82
C GLU A 110 50.35 41.20 -22.94
N MET A 111 50.37 42.53 -22.80
CA MET A 111 49.34 43.28 -22.08
C MET A 111 47.97 43.14 -22.76
N GLU A 112 47.91 43.30 -24.09
CA GLU A 112 46.73 43.09 -24.94
C GLU A 112 46.16 41.66 -24.77
N ARG A 113 47.03 40.64 -24.86
CA ARG A 113 46.67 39.22 -24.69
C ARG A 113 46.19 38.88 -23.28
N LEU A 114 46.64 39.60 -22.25
CA LEU A 114 46.12 39.47 -20.88
C LEU A 114 44.77 40.19 -20.73
N ASN A 115 44.61 41.38 -21.34
CA ASN A 115 43.36 42.14 -21.32
C ASN A 115 42.22 41.35 -22.01
N GLY A 116 42.50 40.71 -23.16
CA GLY A 116 41.55 39.81 -23.82
C GLY A 116 41.09 38.64 -22.93
N LYS A 117 42.00 38.04 -22.16
CA LYS A 117 41.64 36.99 -21.18
C LYS A 117 40.80 37.51 -20.02
N ILE A 118 41.01 38.75 -19.58
CA ILE A 118 40.19 39.38 -18.55
C ILE A 118 38.75 39.57 -19.09
N GLU A 119 38.61 39.96 -20.35
CA GLU A 119 37.29 40.13 -20.97
C GLU A 119 36.59 38.79 -21.26
N ASP A 120 37.33 37.74 -21.65
CA ASP A 120 36.82 36.35 -21.68
C ASP A 120 36.24 35.93 -20.32
N PHE A 121 36.90 36.30 -19.21
CA PHE A 121 36.40 36.01 -17.87
C PHE A 121 35.20 36.89 -17.48
N ARG A 122 35.13 38.15 -17.92
CA ARG A 122 33.92 38.98 -17.75
C ARG A 122 32.73 38.37 -18.48
N GLN A 123 32.88 38.00 -19.75
CA GLN A 123 31.81 37.42 -20.55
C GLN A 123 31.32 36.09 -19.96
N LYS A 124 32.24 35.23 -19.47
CA LYS A 124 31.88 33.99 -18.76
C LYS A 124 31.15 34.27 -17.44
N SER A 125 31.60 35.26 -16.67
CA SER A 125 30.92 35.68 -15.43
C SER A 125 29.48 36.15 -15.70
N LEU A 126 29.29 36.95 -16.76
CA LEU A 126 27.97 37.41 -17.20
C LEU A 126 27.06 36.25 -17.65
N GLU A 127 27.61 35.23 -18.31
CA GLU A 127 26.84 34.06 -18.73
C GLU A 127 26.43 33.16 -17.55
N TRP A 128 27.33 32.95 -16.58
CA TRP A 128 26.99 32.27 -15.32
C TRP A 128 25.93 33.04 -14.53
N GLU A 129 25.96 34.38 -14.54
CA GLU A 129 24.95 35.22 -13.88
C GLU A 129 23.57 35.10 -14.56
N LYS A 130 23.51 35.03 -15.90
CA LYS A 130 22.25 34.72 -16.62
C LYS A 130 21.71 33.34 -16.23
N GLN A 131 22.57 32.30 -16.22
CA GLN A 131 22.15 30.95 -15.83
C GLN A 131 21.66 30.93 -14.38
N ARG A 132 22.35 31.62 -13.46
CA ARG A 132 21.94 31.78 -12.06
C ARG A 132 20.54 32.40 -11.97
N LEU A 133 20.25 33.44 -12.76
CA LEU A 133 18.95 34.09 -12.80
C LEU A 133 17.85 33.17 -13.36
N ILE A 134 18.13 32.41 -14.41
CA ILE A 134 17.20 31.43 -14.99
C ILE A 134 16.85 30.34 -13.97
N TYR A 135 17.84 29.75 -13.30
CA TYR A 135 17.60 28.77 -12.24
C TYR A 135 16.84 29.39 -11.05
N GLN A 136 17.15 30.63 -10.66
CA GLN A 136 16.43 31.34 -9.60
C GLN A 136 14.95 31.56 -9.98
N GLN A 137 14.65 31.87 -11.23
CA GLN A 137 13.28 32.00 -11.74
C GLN A 137 12.55 30.64 -11.80
N GLN A 138 13.25 29.56 -12.17
CA GLN A 138 12.71 28.20 -12.16
C GLN A 138 12.40 27.72 -10.73
N VAL A 139 13.26 27.98 -9.76
CA VAL A 139 12.99 27.67 -8.35
C VAL A 139 11.78 28.46 -7.85
N ALA A 140 11.71 29.77 -8.13
CA ALA A 140 10.57 30.59 -7.72
C ALA A 140 9.23 30.13 -8.32
N SER A 141 9.21 29.66 -9.57
CA SER A 141 7.98 29.13 -10.19
C SER A 141 7.57 27.77 -9.61
N LEU A 142 8.52 26.88 -9.30
CA LEU A 142 8.27 25.62 -8.61
C LEU A 142 7.81 25.82 -7.16
N GLU A 143 8.36 26.81 -6.44
CA GLU A 143 7.89 27.17 -5.09
C GLU A 143 6.48 27.76 -5.10
N ALA A 144 6.15 28.60 -6.10
CA ALA A 144 4.78 29.10 -6.30
C ALA A 144 3.79 27.95 -6.60
N GLN A 145 4.16 27.01 -7.47
CA GLN A 145 3.34 25.80 -7.73
C GLN A 145 3.17 24.94 -6.47
N ARG A 146 4.24 24.70 -5.70
CA ARG A 146 4.17 23.96 -4.43
C ARG A 146 3.24 24.65 -3.42
N LYS A 147 3.27 25.99 -3.36
CA LYS A 147 2.39 26.78 -2.48
C LYS A 147 0.92 26.69 -2.90
N ALA A 148 0.62 26.81 -4.19
CA ALA A 148 -0.75 26.67 -4.70
C ALA A 148 -1.32 25.26 -4.46
N LEU A 149 -0.50 24.20 -4.62
CA LEU A 149 -0.90 22.82 -4.31
C LEU A 149 -1.13 22.60 -2.80
N ALA A 150 -0.35 23.23 -1.93
CA ALA A 150 -0.59 23.20 -0.48
C ALA A 150 -1.91 23.89 -0.12
N GLU A 151 -2.17 25.08 -0.68
CA GLU A 151 -3.43 25.81 -0.48
C GLU A 151 -4.66 25.02 -0.98
N GLN A 152 -4.54 24.30 -2.10
CA GLN A 152 -5.57 23.36 -2.55
C GLN A 152 -5.76 22.18 -1.59
N SER A 153 -4.68 21.61 -1.04
CA SER A 153 -4.75 20.54 -0.05
C SER A 153 -5.47 20.99 1.22
N ASP A 154 -5.17 22.19 1.73
CA ASP A 154 -5.82 22.78 2.91
C ASP A 154 -7.33 23.01 2.66
N ILE A 155 -7.71 23.49 1.47
CA ILE A 155 -9.13 23.65 1.07
C ILE A 155 -9.84 22.29 1.02
N ILE A 156 -9.23 21.26 0.42
CA ILE A 156 -9.81 19.90 0.37
C ILE A 156 -9.97 19.34 1.78
N GLN A 157 -8.97 19.49 2.65
CA GLN A 157 -9.01 19.03 4.04
C GLN A 157 -10.10 19.77 4.84
N ALA A 158 -10.27 21.08 4.66
CA ALA A 158 -11.34 21.87 5.28
C ALA A 158 -12.74 21.46 4.77
N GLN A 159 -12.88 21.12 3.50
CA GLN A 159 -14.13 20.56 2.97
C GLN A 159 -14.44 19.17 3.54
N LEU A 160 -13.43 18.31 3.71
CA LEU A 160 -13.59 16.96 4.27
C LEU A 160 -13.99 17.00 5.75
N THR A 161 -13.39 17.87 6.56
CA THR A 161 -13.81 18.05 7.96
C THR A 161 -15.22 18.62 8.08
N ASN A 162 -15.61 19.57 7.21
CA ASN A 162 -16.98 20.09 7.19
C ASN A 162 -18.01 19.03 6.75
N ARG A 163 -17.68 18.19 5.75
CA ARG A 163 -18.51 17.04 5.36
C ARG A 163 -18.65 16.03 6.50
N LYS A 164 -17.56 15.72 7.22
CA LYS A 164 -17.59 14.83 8.40
C LYS A 164 -18.53 15.38 9.48
N GLN A 165 -18.37 16.64 9.89
CA GLN A 165 -19.21 17.27 10.93
C GLN A 165 -20.69 17.27 10.55
N LYS A 166 -21.02 17.51 9.28
CA LYS A 166 -22.40 17.42 8.78
C LYS A 166 -22.95 15.99 8.89
N LEU A 167 -22.19 14.99 8.46
CA LEU A 167 -22.59 13.58 8.56
C LEU A 167 -22.81 13.17 10.02
N GLU A 168 -21.88 13.50 10.91
CA GLU A 168 -21.94 13.25 12.35
C GLU A 168 -23.19 13.92 12.99
N SER A 169 -23.54 15.15 12.58
CA SER A 169 -24.76 15.81 13.05
C SER A 169 -26.06 15.16 12.56
N VAL A 170 -26.08 14.62 11.33
CA VAL A 170 -27.22 13.88 10.77
C VAL A 170 -27.36 12.51 11.44
N GLU A 171 -26.23 11.84 11.73
CA GLU A 171 -26.19 10.56 12.43
C GLU A 171 -26.72 10.69 13.87
N ILE A 172 -26.29 11.70 14.63
CA ILE A 172 -26.82 11.97 15.97
C ILE A 172 -28.33 12.27 15.91
N SER A 173 -28.78 13.02 14.89
CA SER A 173 -30.21 13.30 14.69
C SER A 173 -31.01 12.02 14.44
N SER A 174 -30.56 11.15 13.52
CA SER A 174 -31.28 9.93 13.18
C SER A 174 -31.24 8.90 14.32
N GLN A 175 -30.13 8.78 15.06
CA GLN A 175 -30.06 7.98 16.28
C GLN A 175 -31.09 8.45 17.33
N SER A 176 -31.26 9.77 17.51
CA SER A 176 -32.25 10.31 18.46
C SER A 176 -33.70 10.05 18.02
N GLU A 177 -33.98 10.08 16.71
CA GLU A 177 -35.30 9.75 16.16
C GLU A 177 -35.61 8.25 16.32
N ILE A 178 -34.64 7.38 16.01
CA ILE A 178 -34.75 5.93 16.20
C ILE A 178 -35.03 5.62 17.68
N GLN A 179 -34.28 6.20 18.62
CA GLN A 179 -34.52 6.03 20.07
C GLN A 179 -35.94 6.48 20.48
N HIS A 180 -36.40 7.65 20.01
CA HIS A 180 -37.74 8.17 20.29
C HIS A 180 -38.86 7.27 19.70
N LEU A 181 -38.64 6.66 18.53
CA LEU A 181 -39.55 5.67 17.95
C LEU A 181 -39.52 4.34 18.73
N THR A 182 -38.34 3.88 19.16
CA THR A 182 -38.19 2.69 20.02
C THR A 182 -38.95 2.86 21.34
N SER A 183 -38.75 3.98 22.06
CA SER A 183 -39.49 4.28 23.30
C SER A 183 -40.95 4.68 23.08
N LYS A 184 -41.45 4.75 21.84
CA LYS A 184 -42.89 4.76 21.52
C LYS A 184 -43.42 3.34 21.34
N LEU A 185 -42.68 2.50 20.61
CA LEU A 185 -43.00 1.08 20.39
C LEU A 185 -43.02 0.31 21.71
N GLU A 186 -42.04 0.53 22.57
CA GLU A 186 -41.92 -0.04 23.92
C GLU A 186 -43.19 0.22 24.76
N ARG A 187 -43.59 1.49 24.92
CA ARG A 187 -44.82 1.86 25.65
C ARG A 187 -46.10 1.32 25.00
N ALA A 188 -46.13 1.18 23.68
CA ALA A 188 -47.25 0.54 22.98
C ALA A 188 -47.29 -0.98 23.29
N ASN A 189 -46.13 -1.63 23.33
CA ASN A 189 -45.99 -3.03 23.72
C ASN A 189 -46.38 -3.26 25.19
N ASP A 190 -45.93 -2.40 26.13
CA ASP A 190 -46.36 -2.43 27.53
C ASP A 190 -47.89 -2.34 27.67
N THR A 191 -48.51 -1.48 26.85
CA THR A 191 -49.97 -1.31 26.80
C THR A 191 -50.66 -2.56 26.24
N ILE A 192 -50.06 -3.24 25.26
CA ILE A 192 -50.55 -4.52 24.73
C ILE A 192 -50.47 -5.59 25.83
N CYS A 193 -49.32 -5.76 26.50
CA CYS A 193 -49.16 -6.74 27.57
C CYS A 193 -50.12 -6.50 28.75
N ALA A 194 -50.40 -5.24 29.09
CA ALA A 194 -51.42 -4.89 30.09
C ALA A 194 -52.84 -5.31 29.65
N ASN A 195 -53.18 -5.12 28.36
CA ASN A 195 -54.46 -5.55 27.80
C ASN A 195 -54.57 -7.08 27.72
N GLU A 196 -53.48 -7.79 27.37
CA GLU A 196 -53.42 -9.25 27.36
C GLU A 196 -53.73 -9.83 28.75
N LEU A 197 -53.14 -9.28 29.81
CA LEU A 197 -53.42 -9.68 31.19
C LEU A 197 -54.87 -9.41 31.62
N GLU A 198 -55.50 -8.31 31.19
CA GLU A 198 -56.93 -8.08 31.46
C GLU A 198 -57.82 -9.03 30.64
N ILE A 199 -57.43 -9.39 29.41
CA ILE A 199 -58.12 -10.41 28.60
C ILE A 199 -58.04 -11.79 29.28
N GLU A 200 -56.88 -12.19 29.82
CA GLU A 200 -56.75 -13.43 30.61
C GLU A 200 -57.62 -13.40 31.86
N ARG A 201 -57.63 -12.28 32.58
CA ARG A 201 -58.49 -12.05 33.76
C ARG A 201 -59.98 -12.13 33.44
N LEU A 202 -60.42 -11.53 32.34
CA LEU A 202 -61.80 -11.62 31.86
C LEU A 202 -62.15 -13.04 31.41
N ASN A 203 -61.23 -13.75 30.75
CA ASN A 203 -61.42 -15.17 30.39
C ASN A 203 -61.56 -16.06 31.64
N MET A 204 -60.75 -15.85 32.68
CA MET A 204 -60.94 -16.54 33.97
C MET A 204 -62.34 -16.25 34.55
N ARG A 205 -62.78 -14.98 34.52
CA ARG A 205 -64.11 -14.58 35.02
C ARG A 205 -65.26 -15.19 34.21
N VAL A 206 -65.11 -15.33 32.89
CA VAL A 206 -66.07 -16.03 32.02
C VAL A 206 -66.10 -17.52 32.35
N ASN A 207 -64.95 -18.17 32.55
CA ASN A 207 -64.87 -19.57 32.93
C ASN A 207 -65.51 -19.86 34.31
N GLU A 208 -65.32 -18.97 35.29
CA GLU A 208 -66.05 -19.02 36.57
C GLU A 208 -67.57 -18.97 36.35
N LEU A 209 -68.06 -17.99 35.56
CA LEU A 209 -69.48 -17.83 35.28
C LEU A 209 -70.08 -19.03 34.54
N VAL A 210 -69.38 -19.57 33.54
CA VAL A 210 -69.76 -20.82 32.84
C VAL A 210 -69.82 -22.00 33.82
N GLY A 211 -68.88 -22.08 34.76
CA GLY A 211 -68.91 -23.04 35.86
C GLY A 211 -70.17 -22.91 36.73
N THR A 212 -70.51 -21.69 37.15
CA THR A 212 -71.73 -21.45 37.97
C THR A 212 -73.03 -21.72 37.21
N ASN A 213 -73.11 -21.37 35.92
CA ASN A 213 -74.25 -21.72 35.07
C ASN A 213 -74.38 -23.24 34.91
N MET A 214 -73.27 -23.96 34.79
CA MET A 214 -73.25 -25.43 34.71
C MET A 214 -73.68 -26.11 36.03
N THR A 215 -73.49 -25.47 37.20
CA THR A 215 -74.08 -25.95 38.46
C THR A 215 -75.58 -25.62 38.55
N ILE A 216 -75.99 -24.39 38.21
CA ILE A 216 -77.40 -23.97 38.24
C ILE A 216 -78.24 -24.84 37.31
N LEU A 217 -77.76 -25.15 36.10
CA LEU A 217 -78.47 -26.02 35.14
C LEU A 217 -78.71 -27.43 35.69
N LYS A 218 -77.76 -27.99 36.46
CA LYS A 218 -77.91 -29.30 37.12
C LYS A 218 -78.89 -29.24 38.28
N GLU A 219 -78.90 -28.15 39.03
CA GLU A 219 -79.89 -27.94 40.11
C GLU A 219 -81.31 -27.75 39.54
N GLN A 220 -81.46 -27.02 38.43
CA GLN A 220 -82.72 -26.89 37.71
C GLN A 220 -83.22 -28.26 37.25
N GLN A 221 -82.38 -29.07 36.60
CA GLN A 221 -82.75 -30.44 36.19
C GLN A 221 -83.18 -31.31 37.39
N ARG A 222 -82.48 -31.22 38.53
CA ARG A 222 -82.88 -31.93 39.76
C ARG A 222 -84.26 -31.47 40.26
N LEU A 223 -84.51 -30.17 40.25
CA LEU A 223 -85.79 -29.59 40.68
C LEU A 223 -86.94 -29.95 39.72
N GLU A 224 -86.70 -29.98 38.41
CA GLU A 224 -87.67 -30.45 37.41
C GLU A 224 -88.00 -31.95 37.60
N GLU A 225 -87.01 -32.79 37.93
CA GLU A 225 -87.29 -34.18 38.31
C GLU A 225 -88.05 -34.31 39.63
N GLU A 226 -87.75 -33.50 40.64
CA GLU A 226 -88.45 -33.49 41.94
C GLU A 226 -89.89 -32.99 41.80
N LEU A 227 -90.12 -31.97 40.96
CA LEU A 227 -91.46 -31.52 40.56
C LEU A 227 -92.24 -32.66 39.90
N ARG A 228 -91.68 -33.31 38.87
CA ARG A 228 -92.29 -34.45 38.19
C ARG A 228 -92.61 -35.62 39.13
N ARG A 229 -91.75 -35.89 40.12
CA ARG A 229 -92.03 -36.90 41.18
C ARG A 229 -93.21 -36.48 42.05
N SER A 230 -93.34 -35.19 42.36
CA SER A 230 -94.47 -34.62 43.12
C SER A 230 -95.78 -34.66 42.33
N GLU A 231 -95.75 -34.29 41.04
CA GLU A 231 -96.90 -34.33 40.13
C GLU A 231 -97.44 -35.75 39.97
N ASN A 232 -96.57 -36.75 39.73
CA ASN A 232 -96.96 -38.15 39.70
C ASN A 232 -97.64 -38.61 41.00
N ARG A 233 -97.15 -38.13 42.16
CA ARG A 233 -97.73 -38.46 43.47
C ARG A 233 -99.08 -37.76 43.69
N LEU A 234 -99.24 -36.53 43.21
CA LEU A 234 -100.52 -35.82 43.22
C LEU A 234 -101.55 -36.50 42.31
N GLN A 235 -101.13 -37.01 41.14
CA GLN A 235 -102.01 -37.80 40.27
C GLN A 235 -102.52 -39.06 40.97
N VAL A 236 -101.63 -39.85 41.59
CA VAL A 236 -102.02 -41.06 42.35
C VAL A 236 -102.99 -40.71 43.48
N LEU A 237 -102.72 -39.68 44.29
CA LEU A 237 -103.64 -39.21 45.33
C LEU A 237 -104.98 -38.72 44.77
N GLN A 238 -105.02 -38.18 43.55
CA GLN A 238 -106.24 -37.74 42.88
C GLN A 238 -107.03 -38.93 42.28
N GLU A 239 -106.36 -40.03 41.94
CA GLU A 239 -106.97 -41.30 41.52
C GLU A 239 -107.54 -42.05 42.74
N GLU A 240 -106.77 -42.20 43.83
CA GLU A 240 -107.23 -42.70 45.13
C GLU A 240 -108.46 -41.91 45.63
N LYS A 241 -108.45 -40.58 45.52
CA LYS A 241 -109.61 -39.74 45.88
C LYS A 241 -110.85 -40.08 45.06
N LYS A 242 -110.73 -40.31 43.74
CA LYS A 242 -111.86 -40.69 42.88
C LYS A 242 -112.41 -42.06 43.26
N GLU A 243 -111.54 -43.02 43.55
CA GLU A 243 -111.92 -44.36 44.01
C GLU A 243 -112.64 -44.33 45.36
N LEU A 244 -112.17 -43.51 46.30
CA LEU A 244 -112.84 -43.24 47.57
C LEU A 244 -114.21 -42.58 47.36
N GLU A 245 -114.34 -41.58 46.48
CA GLU A 245 -115.64 -40.98 46.17
C GLU A 245 -116.62 -41.97 45.50
N VAL A 246 -116.14 -42.90 44.67
CA VAL A 246 -116.98 -43.98 44.11
C VAL A 246 -117.39 -44.96 45.21
N THR A 247 -116.47 -45.31 46.11
CA THR A 247 -116.74 -46.18 47.26
C THR A 247 -117.78 -45.55 48.19
N VAL A 248 -117.65 -44.28 48.55
CA VAL A 248 -118.62 -43.54 49.36
C VAL A 248 -119.98 -43.49 48.66
N ARG A 249 -120.05 -43.14 47.38
CA ARG A 249 -121.32 -43.16 46.61
C ARG A 249 -121.98 -44.54 46.63
N SER A 250 -121.22 -45.62 46.50
CA SER A 250 -121.78 -46.99 46.59
C SER A 250 -122.31 -47.35 48.00
N GLN A 251 -121.74 -46.75 49.05
CA GLN A 251 -122.25 -46.89 50.43
C GLN A 251 -123.48 -46.01 50.66
N GLU A 252 -123.53 -44.79 50.11
CA GLU A 252 -124.70 -43.91 50.11
C GLU A 252 -125.87 -44.58 49.36
N ASP A 253 -125.62 -45.16 48.18
CA ASP A 253 -126.61 -45.93 47.42
C ASP A 253 -127.11 -47.17 48.19
N PHE A 254 -126.23 -47.88 48.91
CA PHE A 254 -126.63 -48.99 49.79
C PHE A 254 -127.49 -48.52 50.97
N ILE A 255 -127.13 -47.40 51.61
CA ILE A 255 -127.91 -46.78 52.69
C ILE A 255 -129.27 -46.32 52.17
N ASN A 256 -129.31 -45.65 51.02
CA ASN A 256 -130.54 -45.20 50.36
C ASN A 256 -131.42 -46.38 49.94
N GLY A 257 -130.83 -47.48 49.43
CA GLY A 257 -131.53 -48.72 49.16
C GLY A 257 -132.14 -49.35 50.42
N SER A 258 -131.41 -49.30 51.54
CA SER A 258 -131.90 -49.73 52.86
C SER A 258 -133.02 -48.83 53.41
N ILE A 259 -132.92 -47.51 53.21
CA ILE A 259 -133.99 -46.55 53.52
C ILE A 259 -135.23 -46.84 52.69
N ILE A 260 -135.10 -47.07 51.38
CA ILE A 260 -136.21 -47.41 50.48
C ILE A 260 -136.82 -48.78 50.85
N GLN A 261 -136.04 -49.75 51.33
CA GLN A 261 -136.59 -51.00 51.88
C GLN A 261 -137.35 -50.76 53.19
N LYS A 262 -136.79 -49.98 54.12
CA LYS A 262 -137.46 -49.60 55.37
C LYS A 262 -138.77 -48.85 55.10
N GLU A 263 -138.77 -47.93 54.15
CA GLU A 263 -139.94 -47.17 53.69
C GLU A 263 -140.98 -48.06 53.00
N LYS A 264 -140.56 -49.05 52.18
CA LYS A 264 -141.45 -50.08 51.62
C LYS A 264 -142.03 -51.04 52.67
N LEU A 265 -141.34 -51.27 53.78
CA LEU A 265 -141.85 -52.02 54.93
C LEU A 265 -142.82 -51.17 55.78
N GLN A 266 -142.56 -49.87 55.90
CA GLN A 266 -143.39 -48.91 56.62
C GLN A 266 -144.68 -48.57 55.85
N ASN A 267 -144.63 -48.55 54.51
CA ASN A 267 -145.77 -48.38 53.59
C ASN A 267 -146.73 -49.60 53.53
N LYS A 268 -146.86 -50.35 54.64
CA LYS A 268 -147.94 -51.31 54.87
C LYS A 268 -148.94 -50.87 55.96
N PHE A 269 -148.74 -49.71 56.59
CA PHE A 269 -149.67 -49.17 57.59
C PHE A 269 -150.18 -47.76 57.27
N THR A 270 -151.42 -47.73 56.76
CA THR A 270 -152.43 -46.64 56.83
C THR A 270 -152.20 -45.28 56.15
N ASN A 271 -153.31 -44.74 55.62
CA ASN A 271 -153.43 -43.48 54.87
C ASN A 271 -153.73 -42.25 55.78
N VAL A 272 -153.85 -41.08 55.12
CA VAL A 272 -154.69 -39.88 55.46
C VAL A 272 -153.98 -38.62 56.03
N SER A 273 -153.50 -37.77 55.10
CA SER A 273 -153.96 -36.37 54.84
C SER A 273 -153.79 -35.20 55.84
N LEU A 274 -153.69 -33.98 55.25
CA LEU A 274 -153.85 -32.60 55.80
C LEU A 274 -152.72 -32.04 56.71
N GLN A 275 -152.43 -30.72 56.80
CA GLN A 275 -152.54 -29.55 55.89
C GLN A 275 -151.74 -28.32 56.46
N GLU A 276 -151.53 -27.28 55.64
CA GLU A 276 -151.31 -25.83 55.95
C GLU A 276 -149.90 -25.22 56.17
N LYS A 277 -149.58 -24.24 55.28
CA LYS A 277 -149.08 -22.84 55.48
C LYS A 277 -147.80 -22.60 56.34
N ILE A 278 -146.92 -21.64 56.00
CA ILE A 278 -147.16 -20.18 55.99
C ILE A 278 -146.15 -19.40 55.09
N SER A 279 -146.66 -18.33 54.44
CA SER A 279 -146.04 -17.09 53.91
C SER A 279 -144.74 -17.03 53.08
N SER A 280 -144.83 -16.22 52.01
CA SER A 280 -143.73 -15.40 51.44
C SER A 280 -143.83 -13.93 51.92
N PRO A 281 -142.86 -13.07 51.57
CA PRO A 281 -143.12 -12.00 50.58
C PRO A 281 -142.26 -12.20 49.31
N LYS A 282 -142.67 -11.83 48.08
CA LYS A 282 -143.10 -10.52 47.53
C LYS A 282 -141.98 -9.46 47.49
N GLY A 283 -141.76 -8.78 46.35
CA GLY A 283 -142.53 -8.92 45.11
C GLY A 283 -142.04 -8.15 43.88
N GLN A 284 -142.90 -8.22 42.86
CA GLN A 284 -142.79 -7.65 41.51
C GLN A 284 -143.18 -6.18 41.49
N MET A 285 -142.55 -5.39 40.61
CA MET A 285 -143.14 -4.16 40.10
C MET A 285 -142.68 -3.90 38.66
N ASP A 286 -143.61 -3.96 37.73
CA ASP A 286 -143.45 -3.38 36.39
C ASP A 286 -143.60 -1.86 36.47
N LEU A 287 -142.76 -1.11 35.76
CA LEU A 287 -143.20 -0.18 34.72
C LEU A 287 -142.00 0.39 33.92
N GLU A 288 -142.02 0.13 32.62
CA GLU A 288 -141.97 1.12 31.54
C GLU A 288 -140.84 2.19 31.47
N ASN A 289 -140.20 2.25 30.28
CA ASN A 289 -139.53 3.40 29.67
C ASN A 289 -138.25 3.95 30.33
N VAL A 290 -137.09 3.59 29.75
CA VAL A 290 -136.21 4.56 29.08
C VAL A 290 -135.28 3.83 28.08
N PHE A 291 -134.99 4.47 26.95
CA PHE A 291 -134.03 4.00 25.93
C PHE A 291 -132.57 4.06 26.45
N SER A 292 -131.66 3.44 25.69
CA SER A 292 -130.19 3.53 25.85
C SER A 292 -129.58 2.65 26.94
N LEU A 293 -129.03 1.48 26.55
CA LEU A 293 -127.58 1.19 26.59
C LEU A 293 -127.27 -0.20 25.97
N LEU A 294 -127.63 -0.42 24.70
CA LEU A 294 -127.44 -1.72 24.02
C LEU A 294 -126.52 -1.64 22.77
N ASP A 295 -125.49 -0.78 22.83
CA ASP A 295 -124.52 -0.53 21.74
C ASP A 295 -123.29 -1.46 21.75
N PHE A 296 -123.44 -2.67 22.30
CA PHE A 296 -122.31 -3.60 22.49
C PHE A 296 -121.77 -4.30 21.22
N PRO A 297 -122.52 -4.49 20.12
CA PRO A 297 -121.93 -4.99 18.88
C PRO A 297 -120.94 -3.98 18.29
N GLN A 298 -121.43 -2.76 18.01
CA GLN A 298 -120.69 -1.72 17.30
C GLN A 298 -119.44 -1.26 18.06
N THR A 299 -119.53 -1.07 19.37
CA THR A 299 -118.35 -0.71 20.19
C THR A 299 -117.28 -1.80 20.23
N SER A 300 -117.63 -3.07 20.03
CA SER A 300 -116.65 -4.17 19.91
C SER A 300 -116.05 -4.30 18.52
N GLU A 301 -116.85 -4.03 17.47
CA GLU A 301 -116.44 -4.02 16.07
C GLU A 301 -115.50 -2.85 15.78
N GLU A 302 -115.83 -1.64 16.27
CA GLU A 302 -114.96 -0.46 16.23
C GLU A 302 -113.63 -0.70 16.97
N HIS A 303 -113.65 -1.43 18.10
CA HIS A 303 -112.44 -1.81 18.82
C HIS A 303 -111.55 -2.79 18.04
N LEU A 304 -112.15 -3.76 17.34
CA LEU A 304 -111.44 -4.69 16.45
C LEU A 304 -110.92 -4.01 15.20
N GLN A 305 -111.68 -3.09 14.61
CA GLN A 305 -111.24 -2.27 13.47
C GLN A 305 -110.02 -1.41 13.85
N ALA A 306 -110.06 -0.79 15.03
CA ALA A 306 -108.93 -0.02 15.57
C ALA A 306 -107.73 -0.91 15.96
N GLU A 307 -107.96 -2.13 16.43
CA GLU A 307 -106.92 -3.14 16.68
C GLU A 307 -106.21 -3.52 15.38
N VAL A 308 -106.96 -3.85 14.32
CA VAL A 308 -106.43 -4.17 12.99
C VAL A 308 -105.64 -2.99 12.42
N SER A 309 -106.21 -1.77 12.39
CA SER A 309 -105.49 -0.60 11.87
C SER A 309 -104.21 -0.28 12.68
N ARG A 310 -104.18 -0.56 13.99
CA ARG A 310 -102.96 -0.41 14.81
C ARG A 310 -101.93 -1.50 14.50
N LEU A 311 -102.36 -2.74 14.28
CA LEU A 311 -101.49 -3.85 13.91
C LEU A 311 -100.95 -3.69 12.47
N GLU A 312 -101.74 -3.18 11.54
CA GLU A 312 -101.31 -2.82 10.17
C GLU A 312 -100.30 -1.66 10.20
N GLY A 313 -100.54 -0.62 11.00
CA GLY A 313 -99.56 0.47 11.22
C GLY A 313 -98.26 -0.04 11.84
N SER A 314 -98.35 -0.96 12.80
CA SER A 314 -97.19 -1.61 13.43
C SER A 314 -96.44 -2.54 12.46
N LEU A 315 -97.15 -3.29 11.61
CA LEU A 315 -96.55 -4.11 10.57
C LEU A 315 -95.88 -3.25 9.49
N GLY A 316 -96.48 -2.10 9.16
CA GLY A 316 -95.91 -1.09 8.28
C GLY A 316 -94.58 -0.54 8.81
N SER A 317 -94.51 -0.15 10.09
CA SER A 317 -93.28 0.38 10.70
C SER A 317 -92.20 -0.68 10.89
N VAL A 318 -92.58 -1.93 11.21
CA VAL A 318 -91.67 -3.09 11.18
C VAL A 318 -91.18 -3.39 9.76
N SER A 319 -92.02 -3.22 8.73
CA SER A 319 -91.61 -3.39 7.32
C SER A 319 -90.63 -2.31 6.86
N THR A 320 -90.84 -1.04 7.24
CA THR A 320 -89.91 0.05 6.88
C THR A 320 -88.57 -0.07 7.61
N THR A 321 -88.59 -0.42 8.91
CA THR A 321 -87.34 -0.62 9.67
C THR A 321 -86.57 -1.86 9.19
N CYS A 322 -87.25 -2.95 8.85
CA CYS A 322 -86.63 -4.13 8.23
C CYS A 322 -85.95 -3.78 6.88
N LYS A 323 -86.57 -2.94 6.04
CA LYS A 323 -85.97 -2.44 4.80
C LYS A 323 -84.76 -1.54 5.07
N GLN A 324 -84.84 -0.65 6.06
CA GLN A 324 -83.72 0.22 6.46
C GLN A 324 -82.52 -0.59 6.97
N LEU A 325 -82.74 -1.59 7.83
CA LEU A 325 -81.68 -2.49 8.30
C LEU A 325 -81.09 -3.35 7.17
N SER A 326 -81.90 -3.76 6.20
CA SER A 326 -81.43 -4.48 5.00
C SER A 326 -80.56 -3.60 4.10
N GLN A 327 -80.94 -2.32 3.95
CA GLN A 327 -80.17 -1.31 3.21
C GLN A 327 -78.83 -1.03 3.92
N GLU A 328 -78.84 -0.77 5.23
CA GLU A 328 -77.61 -0.54 6.00
C GLU A 328 -76.69 -1.76 5.95
N LEU A 329 -77.23 -2.98 6.07
CA LEU A 329 -76.42 -4.21 5.98
C LEU A 329 -75.72 -4.35 4.62
N ALA A 330 -76.38 -3.98 3.51
CA ALA A 330 -75.77 -3.96 2.19
C ALA A 330 -74.67 -2.90 2.07
N GLU A 331 -74.89 -1.70 2.62
CA GLU A 331 -73.90 -0.62 2.66
C GLU A 331 -72.68 -0.97 3.52
N LYS A 332 -72.87 -1.62 4.68
CA LYS A 332 -71.75 -2.16 5.48
C LYS A 332 -70.99 -3.24 4.72
N HIS A 333 -71.67 -4.10 3.95
CA HIS A 333 -71.02 -5.17 3.21
C HIS A 333 -70.11 -4.65 2.09
N GLU A 334 -70.57 -3.68 1.30
CA GLU A 334 -69.73 -3.07 0.26
C GLU A 334 -68.59 -2.22 0.88
N ALA A 335 -68.82 -1.54 2.01
CA ALA A 335 -67.76 -0.85 2.74
C ALA A 335 -66.68 -1.80 3.30
N LEU A 336 -67.06 -2.98 3.79
CA LEU A 336 -66.13 -4.03 4.21
C LEU A 336 -65.31 -4.57 3.03
N LYS A 337 -65.94 -4.74 1.86
CA LYS A 337 -65.27 -5.19 0.62
C LYS A 337 -64.23 -4.17 0.12
N VAL A 338 -64.56 -2.88 0.10
CA VAL A 338 -63.59 -1.81 -0.22
C VAL A 338 -62.43 -1.79 0.79
N MET A 339 -62.72 -2.04 2.08
CA MET A 339 -61.67 -2.17 3.10
C MET A 339 -60.77 -3.39 2.87
N GLU A 340 -61.34 -4.55 2.50
CA GLU A 340 -60.60 -5.77 2.17
C GLU A 340 -59.69 -5.58 0.94
N ASP A 341 -60.18 -4.95 -0.12
CA ASP A 341 -59.37 -4.60 -1.30
C ASP A 341 -58.20 -3.66 -0.93
N SER A 342 -58.44 -2.65 -0.09
CA SER A 342 -57.37 -1.76 0.40
C SER A 342 -56.32 -2.50 1.24
N ASN A 343 -56.74 -3.45 2.08
CA ASN A 343 -55.86 -4.27 2.90
C ASN A 343 -55.02 -5.23 2.04
N ASN A 344 -55.61 -5.80 0.99
CA ASN A 344 -54.89 -6.58 -0.01
C ASN A 344 -53.84 -5.74 -0.76
N GLN A 345 -54.15 -4.47 -1.07
CA GLN A 345 -53.20 -3.54 -1.68
C GLN A 345 -52.02 -3.23 -0.74
N TYR A 346 -52.27 -2.87 0.52
CA TYR A 346 -51.21 -2.66 1.52
C TYR A 346 -50.36 -3.93 1.74
N LYS A 347 -50.98 -5.13 1.73
CA LYS A 347 -50.28 -6.41 1.85
C LYS A 347 -49.34 -6.68 0.68
N MET A 348 -49.70 -6.27 -0.54
CA MET A 348 -48.81 -6.33 -1.72
C MET A 348 -47.67 -5.31 -1.62
N GLU A 349 -47.93 -4.09 -1.15
CA GLU A 349 -46.92 -3.06 -0.95
C GLU A 349 -45.91 -3.43 0.15
N ILE A 350 -46.37 -3.93 1.29
CA ILE A 350 -45.54 -4.48 2.36
C ILE A 350 -44.65 -5.62 1.86
N LYS A 351 -45.16 -6.48 0.96
CA LYS A 351 -44.33 -7.51 0.32
C LYS A 351 -43.25 -6.87 -0.56
N LYS A 352 -43.63 -5.96 -1.47
CA LYS A 352 -42.69 -5.26 -2.36
C LYS A 352 -41.58 -4.54 -1.59
N LEU A 353 -41.92 -3.87 -0.49
CA LEU A 353 -40.94 -3.19 0.37
C LEU A 353 -39.98 -4.18 1.05
N LYS A 354 -40.47 -5.33 1.54
CA LYS A 354 -39.62 -6.41 2.09
C LYS A 354 -38.69 -7.00 1.04
N ASP A 355 -39.20 -7.28 -0.16
CA ASP A 355 -38.41 -7.80 -1.28
C ASP A 355 -37.30 -6.79 -1.68
N GLN A 356 -37.60 -5.48 -1.67
CA GLN A 356 -36.63 -4.41 -1.92
C GLN A 356 -35.58 -4.26 -0.81
N ILE A 357 -35.97 -4.37 0.46
CA ILE A 357 -35.04 -4.34 1.59
C ILE A 357 -34.05 -5.51 1.48
N LEU A 358 -34.54 -6.73 1.24
CA LEU A 358 -33.71 -7.92 1.07
C LEU A 358 -32.73 -7.78 -0.11
N GLN A 359 -33.17 -7.22 -1.24
CA GLN A 359 -32.30 -6.95 -2.40
C GLN A 359 -31.21 -5.91 -2.07
N ASN A 360 -31.54 -4.86 -1.30
CA ASN A 360 -30.57 -3.86 -0.86
C ASN A 360 -29.57 -4.45 0.15
N GLU A 361 -30.02 -5.27 1.11
CA GLU A 361 -29.15 -5.99 2.04
C GLU A 361 -28.20 -6.93 1.32
N GLN A 362 -28.67 -7.70 0.33
CA GLN A 362 -27.81 -8.56 -0.50
C GLN A 362 -26.77 -7.74 -1.27
N THR A 363 -27.19 -6.63 -1.89
CA THR A 363 -26.28 -5.75 -2.64
C THR A 363 -25.22 -5.11 -1.73
N TYR A 364 -25.62 -4.67 -0.53
CA TYR A 364 -24.71 -4.14 0.49
C TYR A 364 -23.72 -5.19 0.98
N ASN A 365 -24.17 -6.41 1.29
CA ASN A 365 -23.31 -7.50 1.73
C ASN A 365 -22.28 -7.90 0.65
N CYS A 366 -22.68 -7.95 -0.62
CA CYS A 366 -21.76 -8.17 -1.74
C CYS A 366 -20.69 -7.07 -1.85
N ALA A 367 -21.07 -5.80 -1.67
CA ALA A 367 -20.12 -4.68 -1.66
C ALA A 367 -19.16 -4.75 -0.44
N LEU A 368 -19.69 -5.10 0.74
CA LEU A 368 -18.93 -5.23 1.98
C LEU A 368 -17.88 -6.34 1.92
N GLU A 369 -18.25 -7.53 1.44
CA GLU A 369 -17.30 -8.63 1.23
C GLU A 369 -16.28 -8.29 0.13
N GLY A 370 -16.67 -7.54 -0.91
CA GLY A 370 -15.75 -6.98 -1.90
C GLY A 370 -14.69 -6.07 -1.28
N MET A 371 -15.09 -5.10 -0.45
CA MET A 371 -14.18 -4.22 0.28
C MET A 371 -13.26 -5.00 1.23
N LYS A 372 -13.82 -5.96 1.98
CA LYS A 372 -13.10 -6.83 2.91
C LYS A 372 -12.06 -7.72 2.20
N MET A 373 -12.37 -8.20 0.99
CA MET A 373 -11.42 -8.94 0.16
C MET A 373 -10.28 -8.05 -0.37
N GLU A 374 -10.58 -6.82 -0.78
CA GLU A 374 -9.54 -5.86 -1.22
C GLU A 374 -8.65 -5.40 -0.05
N ILE A 375 -9.21 -5.14 1.15
CA ILE A 375 -8.45 -4.92 2.39
C ILE A 375 -7.54 -6.12 2.68
N SER A 376 -8.06 -7.34 2.55
CA SER A 376 -7.29 -8.59 2.75
C SER A 376 -6.23 -8.84 1.66
N LYS A 377 -6.34 -8.18 0.49
CA LYS A 377 -5.31 -8.15 -0.56
C LYS A 377 -4.24 -7.11 -0.23
N LEU A 378 -4.64 -5.86 0.01
CA LEU A 378 -3.74 -4.77 0.39
C LEU A 378 -2.89 -5.10 1.62
N MET A 379 -3.47 -5.73 2.65
CA MET A 379 -2.75 -6.18 3.84
C MET A 379 -1.65 -7.21 3.51
N ARG A 380 -1.90 -8.13 2.56
CA ARG A 380 -0.88 -9.08 2.09
C ARG A 380 0.20 -8.41 1.25
N GLU A 381 -0.17 -7.47 0.38
CA GLU A 381 0.82 -6.72 -0.40
C GLU A 381 1.72 -5.84 0.48
N VAL A 382 1.18 -5.19 1.52
CA VAL A 382 1.97 -4.43 2.50
C VAL A 382 2.96 -5.37 3.20
N HIS A 383 2.49 -6.50 3.74
CA HIS A 383 3.38 -7.47 4.39
C HIS A 383 4.48 -8.02 3.45
N GLN A 384 4.18 -8.23 2.16
CA GLN A 384 5.18 -8.59 1.15
C GLN A 384 6.19 -7.47 0.88
N ARG A 385 5.75 -6.20 0.84
CA ARG A 385 6.64 -5.03 0.74
C ARG A 385 7.55 -4.93 1.97
N ASP A 386 7.04 -5.15 3.18
CA ASP A 386 7.83 -5.14 4.42
C ASP A 386 8.93 -6.21 4.40
N ILE A 387 8.59 -7.44 3.97
CA ILE A 387 9.57 -8.54 3.80
C ILE A 387 10.64 -8.18 2.76
N ALA A 388 10.25 -7.59 1.63
CA ALA A 388 11.18 -7.14 0.60
C ALA A 388 12.11 -6.02 1.10
N ILE A 389 11.58 -5.02 1.81
CA ILE A 389 12.34 -3.92 2.42
C ILE A 389 13.32 -4.45 3.45
N ALA A 390 12.90 -5.35 4.34
CA ALA A 390 13.78 -5.97 5.33
C ALA A 390 14.93 -6.75 4.65
N SER A 391 14.63 -7.47 3.57
CA SER A 391 15.62 -8.23 2.79
C SER A 391 16.64 -7.31 2.12
N VAL A 392 16.19 -6.25 1.44
CA VAL A 392 17.05 -5.25 0.79
C VAL A 392 17.87 -4.47 1.81
N SER A 393 17.30 -4.12 2.96
CA SER A 393 18.02 -3.43 4.05
C SER A 393 19.11 -4.33 4.64
N GLY A 394 18.85 -5.64 4.76
CA GLY A 394 19.83 -6.63 5.17
C GLY A 394 21.02 -6.72 4.22
N THR A 395 20.76 -6.90 2.92
CA THR A 395 21.84 -6.96 1.90
C THR A 395 22.59 -5.64 1.74
N SER A 396 21.91 -4.51 1.91
CA SER A 396 22.52 -3.18 1.93
C SER A 396 23.48 -3.01 3.11
N SER A 397 23.07 -3.40 4.32
CA SER A 397 23.93 -3.38 5.52
C SER A 397 25.13 -4.33 5.41
N GLU A 398 24.95 -5.49 4.78
CA GLU A 398 26.03 -6.44 4.46
C GLU A 398 27.05 -5.81 3.50
N MET A 399 26.58 -5.18 2.42
CA MET A 399 27.43 -4.51 1.43
C MET A 399 28.15 -3.29 2.03
N GLU A 400 27.49 -2.50 2.87
CA GLU A 400 28.11 -1.38 3.59
C GLU A 400 29.25 -1.88 4.50
N ARG A 401 29.03 -2.98 5.22
CA ARG A 401 30.04 -3.60 6.09
C ARG A 401 31.23 -4.13 5.29
N HIS A 402 30.99 -4.71 4.11
CA HIS A 402 32.05 -5.16 3.20
C HIS A 402 32.86 -3.96 2.67
N LEU A 403 32.19 -2.91 2.18
CA LEU A 403 32.85 -1.69 1.68
C LEU A 403 33.69 -0.99 2.76
N ARG A 404 33.19 -0.92 4.01
CA ARG A 404 33.95 -0.39 5.16
C ARG A 404 35.23 -1.19 5.40
N SER A 405 35.16 -2.52 5.35
CA SER A 405 36.34 -3.39 5.52
C SER A 405 37.35 -3.29 4.37
N GLU A 406 36.91 -3.12 3.12
CA GLU A 406 37.83 -2.87 2.00
C GLU A 406 38.46 -1.46 2.06
N LEU A 407 37.75 -0.46 2.59
CA LEU A 407 38.30 0.87 2.83
C LEU A 407 39.39 0.83 3.91
N GLU A 408 39.14 0.15 5.03
CA GLU A 408 40.14 -0.07 6.10
C GLU A 408 41.40 -0.81 5.57
N LYS A 409 41.21 -1.84 4.73
CA LYS A 409 42.30 -2.54 4.02
C LYS A 409 43.02 -1.69 2.98
N ALA A 410 42.42 -0.60 2.49
CA ALA A 410 43.07 0.35 1.59
C ALA A 410 43.84 1.43 2.37
N GLU A 411 43.29 1.89 3.49
CA GLU A 411 43.90 2.87 4.39
C GLU A 411 45.17 2.30 5.06
N THR A 412 45.11 1.09 5.60
CA THR A 412 46.30 0.37 6.12
C THR A 412 47.40 0.26 5.07
N LYS A 413 47.11 -0.23 3.86
CA LYS A 413 48.09 -0.29 2.75
C LYS A 413 48.64 1.08 2.35
N ALA A 414 47.84 2.15 2.45
CA ALA A 414 48.30 3.51 2.18
C ALA A 414 49.26 4.02 3.27
N MET A 415 49.05 3.62 4.53
CA MET A 415 49.97 3.87 5.63
C MET A 415 51.27 3.07 5.46
N ASP A 416 51.20 1.78 5.15
CA ASP A 416 52.37 0.94 4.83
C ASP A 416 53.23 1.57 3.71
N GLN A 417 52.58 2.04 2.62
CA GLN A 417 53.26 2.71 1.51
C GLN A 417 53.92 4.04 1.94
N LYS A 418 53.28 4.81 2.81
CA LYS A 418 53.83 6.05 3.35
C LYS A 418 55.06 5.77 4.21
N ASP A 419 55.01 4.77 5.08
CA ASP A 419 56.11 4.43 5.97
C ASP A 419 57.31 3.86 5.19
N ILE A 420 57.06 3.08 4.13
CA ILE A 420 58.09 2.65 3.16
C ILE A 420 58.71 3.86 2.46
N LEU A 421 57.92 4.85 2.04
CA LEU A 421 58.45 6.08 1.42
C LEU A 421 59.31 6.89 2.38
N THR A 422 58.92 7.02 3.66
CA THR A 422 59.71 7.70 4.69
C THR A 422 61.02 6.97 5.00
N GLN A 423 61.01 5.63 5.05
CA GLN A 423 62.24 4.82 5.18
C GLN A 423 63.17 5.00 3.96
N LEU A 424 62.62 5.04 2.75
CA LEU A 424 63.37 5.25 1.51
C LEU A 424 63.98 6.67 1.45
N GLU A 425 63.26 7.69 1.93
CA GLU A 425 63.76 9.06 2.04
C GLU A 425 64.87 9.19 3.11
N ALA A 426 64.74 8.52 4.26
CA ALA A 426 65.80 8.45 5.26
C ALA A 426 67.06 7.76 4.71
N LEU A 427 66.93 6.60 4.07
CA LEU A 427 68.04 5.89 3.42
C LEU A 427 68.69 6.72 2.30
N ARG A 428 67.93 7.55 1.56
CA ARG A 428 68.50 8.50 0.59
C ARG A 428 69.31 9.60 1.25
N LEU A 429 68.86 10.10 2.39
CA LEU A 429 69.58 11.14 3.14
C LEU A 429 70.87 10.58 3.75
N GLU A 430 70.83 9.36 4.29
CA GLU A 430 72.02 8.62 4.75
C GLU A 430 73.00 8.34 3.60
N ASN A 431 72.54 7.81 2.46
CA ASN A 431 73.39 7.60 1.29
C ASN A 431 73.98 8.91 0.76
N LYS A 432 73.24 10.04 0.84
CA LYS A 432 73.79 11.35 0.52
C LYS A 432 74.88 11.75 1.53
N GLN A 433 74.64 11.63 2.83
CA GLN A 433 75.65 11.94 3.85
C GLN A 433 76.92 11.11 3.68
N LEU A 434 76.79 9.80 3.39
CA LEU A 434 77.93 8.94 3.08
C LEU A 434 78.67 9.39 1.82
N SER A 435 77.95 9.76 0.75
CA SER A 435 78.54 10.32 -0.48
C SER A 435 79.24 11.66 -0.23
N ASP A 436 78.64 12.55 0.57
CA ASP A 436 79.21 13.84 0.94
C ASP A 436 80.52 13.61 1.73
N THR A 437 80.54 12.71 2.71
CA THR A 437 81.76 12.38 3.47
C THR A 437 82.82 11.66 2.63
N LEU A 438 82.44 10.95 1.57
CA LEU A 438 83.40 10.35 0.64
C LEU A 438 84.02 11.42 -0.28
N GLU A 439 83.25 12.41 -0.72
CA GLU A 439 83.75 13.57 -1.49
C GLU A 439 84.67 14.45 -0.63
N ASP A 440 84.33 14.66 0.64
CA ASP A 440 85.21 15.32 1.63
C ASP A 440 86.52 14.51 1.84
N MET A 441 86.45 13.19 2.04
CA MET A 441 87.64 12.34 2.21
C MET A 441 88.49 12.22 0.95
N GLU A 442 87.90 12.20 -0.24
CA GLU A 442 88.64 12.19 -1.52
C GLU A 442 89.35 13.53 -1.72
N SER A 443 88.71 14.65 -1.37
CA SER A 443 89.32 15.99 -1.34
C SER A 443 90.45 16.09 -0.32
N GLU A 444 90.27 15.54 0.90
CA GLU A 444 91.33 15.45 1.91
C GLU A 444 92.46 14.47 1.53
N MET A 445 92.26 13.57 0.57
CA MET A 445 93.31 12.69 0.04
C MET A 445 94.05 13.28 -1.18
N GLU A 446 93.40 14.07 -2.03
CA GLU A 446 94.08 14.77 -3.14
C GLU A 446 95.15 15.75 -2.63
N VAL A 447 94.95 16.39 -1.47
CA VAL A 447 95.93 17.34 -0.91
C VAL A 447 97.26 16.66 -0.51
N PRO A 448 97.30 15.61 0.34
CA PRO A 448 98.52 14.84 0.58
C PRO A 448 99.12 14.21 -0.69
N LEU A 449 98.28 13.73 -1.63
CA LEU A 449 98.79 13.13 -2.87
C LEU A 449 99.46 14.17 -3.78
N THR A 450 98.96 15.41 -3.83
CA THR A 450 99.60 16.51 -4.56
C THR A 450 100.87 17.00 -3.86
N GLU A 451 100.88 17.15 -2.53
CA GLU A 451 102.12 17.47 -1.79
C GLU A 451 103.21 16.39 -1.96
N ILE A 452 102.85 15.10 -1.89
CA ILE A 452 103.78 13.99 -2.14
C ILE A 452 104.30 14.05 -3.58
N ARG A 453 103.42 14.23 -4.57
CA ARG A 453 103.78 14.35 -5.99
C ARG A 453 104.76 15.51 -6.24
N ASP A 454 104.49 16.67 -5.68
CA ASP A 454 105.35 17.85 -5.84
C ASP A 454 106.69 17.69 -5.10
N SER A 455 106.71 17.01 -3.96
CA SER A 455 107.97 16.63 -3.29
C SER A 455 108.82 15.71 -4.18
N TYR A 456 108.18 14.78 -4.91
CA TYR A 456 108.84 13.85 -5.83
C TYR A 456 109.39 14.57 -7.07
N ILE A 457 108.60 15.48 -7.66
CA ILE A 457 109.04 16.35 -8.77
C ILE A 457 110.22 17.23 -8.34
N LYS A 458 110.19 17.78 -7.13
CA LYS A 458 111.27 18.59 -6.56
C LYS A 458 112.56 17.77 -6.34
N ALA A 459 112.45 16.53 -5.86
CA ALA A 459 113.57 15.61 -5.74
C ALA A 459 114.19 15.26 -7.12
N ILE A 460 113.36 14.98 -8.13
CA ILE A 460 113.80 14.73 -9.51
C ILE A 460 114.54 15.94 -10.09
N ASN A 461 114.03 17.16 -9.89
CA ASN A 461 114.68 18.39 -10.36
C ASN A 461 116.02 18.66 -9.65
N ASN A 462 116.13 18.37 -8.35
CA ASN A 462 117.40 18.46 -7.63
C ASN A 462 118.43 17.45 -8.18
N LEU A 463 118.04 16.18 -8.38
CA LEU A 463 118.90 15.17 -9.00
C LEU A 463 119.29 15.54 -10.44
N ALA A 464 118.40 16.19 -11.20
CA ALA A 464 118.71 16.65 -12.56
C ALA A 464 119.76 17.78 -12.57
N THR A 465 119.66 18.74 -11.65
CA THR A 465 120.64 19.84 -11.53
C THR A 465 121.98 19.36 -10.96
N GLU A 466 121.98 18.45 -9.99
CA GLU A 466 123.19 17.77 -9.50
C GLU A 466 123.88 16.97 -10.62
N ASN A 467 123.13 16.18 -11.39
CA ASN A 467 123.65 15.43 -12.53
C ASN A 467 124.19 16.35 -13.64
N GLN A 468 123.60 17.53 -13.83
CA GLN A 468 124.11 18.56 -14.74
C GLN A 468 125.40 19.22 -14.21
N GLN A 469 125.52 19.42 -12.90
CA GLN A 469 126.73 19.96 -12.28
C GLN A 469 127.88 18.94 -12.34
N LEU A 470 127.64 17.68 -11.96
CA LEU A 470 128.61 16.57 -12.12
C LEU A 470 129.09 16.42 -13.57
N LYS A 471 128.24 16.69 -14.56
CA LYS A 471 128.64 16.73 -15.98
C LYS A 471 129.56 17.90 -16.34
N LYS A 472 129.40 19.08 -15.73
CA LYS A 472 130.37 20.19 -15.87
C LYS A 472 131.68 19.83 -15.18
N ASP A 473 131.61 19.33 -13.95
CA ASP A 473 132.79 19.02 -13.14
C ASP A 473 133.63 17.91 -13.81
N LEU A 474 132.98 16.93 -14.45
CA LEU A 474 133.64 15.93 -15.29
C LEU A 474 134.35 16.54 -16.51
N VAL A 475 133.78 17.59 -17.12
CA VAL A 475 134.41 18.32 -18.24
C VAL A 475 135.57 19.19 -17.76
N GLU A 476 135.47 19.83 -16.59
CA GLU A 476 136.58 20.58 -15.98
C GLU A 476 137.73 19.67 -15.54
N VAL A 477 137.43 18.52 -14.91
CA VAL A 477 138.46 17.53 -14.56
C VAL A 477 139.14 16.98 -15.82
N LYS A 478 138.39 16.75 -16.92
CA LYS A 478 138.98 16.36 -18.21
C LYS A 478 139.91 17.44 -18.78
N SER A 479 139.49 18.70 -18.86
CA SER A 479 140.34 19.77 -19.41
C SER A 479 141.57 20.04 -18.54
N ARG A 480 141.46 19.92 -17.21
CA ARG A 480 142.62 19.99 -16.29
C ARG A 480 143.57 18.81 -16.44
N LEU A 481 143.06 17.60 -16.71
CA LEU A 481 143.88 16.41 -17.01
C LEU A 481 144.60 16.56 -18.36
N GLU A 482 143.92 17.10 -19.37
CA GLU A 482 144.45 17.35 -20.72
C GLU A 482 145.56 18.43 -20.71
N VAL A 483 145.38 19.51 -19.95
CA VAL A 483 146.45 20.50 -19.68
C VAL A 483 147.64 19.86 -18.94
N SER A 484 147.39 18.96 -17.98
CA SER A 484 148.46 18.23 -17.29
C SER A 484 149.22 17.29 -18.23
N ALA A 485 148.55 16.69 -19.22
CA ALA A 485 149.17 15.80 -20.20
C ALA A 485 150.13 16.55 -21.15
N HIS A 486 149.73 17.74 -21.64
CA HIS A 486 150.62 18.56 -22.48
C HIS A 486 151.86 19.06 -21.71
N VAL A 487 151.74 19.45 -20.44
CA VAL A 487 152.91 19.86 -19.62
C VAL A 487 153.90 18.70 -19.41
N SER A 488 153.44 17.45 -19.37
CA SER A 488 154.35 16.29 -19.42
C SER A 488 154.95 16.03 -20.79
N GLN A 489 154.25 16.35 -21.90
CA GLN A 489 154.74 16.11 -23.26
C GLN A 489 155.86 17.09 -23.68
N ASP A 490 155.71 18.38 -23.37
CA ASP A 490 156.71 19.43 -23.65
C ASP A 490 158.10 19.15 -23.05
N ASN A 491 158.16 18.39 -21.95
CA ASN A 491 159.41 18.00 -21.30
C ASN A 491 160.09 16.79 -21.94
N TYR A 492 159.36 15.96 -22.70
CA TYR A 492 159.93 14.84 -23.46
C TYR A 492 160.40 15.25 -24.85
N GLU A 493 159.65 16.10 -25.57
CA GLU A 493 160.00 16.49 -26.95
C GLU A 493 161.34 17.26 -27.05
N ARG A 494 161.79 17.92 -25.98
CA ARG A 494 163.09 18.62 -25.96
C ARG A 494 164.32 17.69 -25.95
N ASN A 495 164.17 16.44 -25.52
CA ASN A 495 165.28 15.47 -25.42
C ASN A 495 165.20 14.34 -26.46
N PHE A 496 164.25 14.40 -27.41
CA PHE A 496 163.94 13.29 -28.32
C PHE A 496 164.58 13.40 -29.73
N ASN A 497 165.26 14.50 -30.03
CA ASN A 497 165.80 14.80 -31.37
C ASN A 497 167.32 14.53 -31.54
N GLU A 498 167.92 13.67 -30.71
CA GLU A 498 169.33 13.28 -30.85
C GLU A 498 169.51 11.74 -30.79
N THR A 499 170.21 11.20 -31.78
CA THR A 499 170.54 9.76 -31.99
C THR A 499 169.38 8.76 -32.15
N HIS A 500 168.98 8.52 -33.42
CA HIS A 500 168.40 7.25 -33.87
C HIS A 500 169.36 6.05 -33.62
N SER A 501 168.82 4.83 -33.44
CA SER A 501 169.11 3.62 -34.27
C SER A 501 168.92 2.26 -33.54
N ILE A 502 168.05 1.40 -34.10
CA ILE A 502 168.06 -0.10 -34.08
C ILE A 502 167.85 -0.87 -32.73
N LEU A 503 166.69 -1.59 -32.66
CA LEU A 503 166.41 -3.03 -32.36
C LEU A 503 167.38 -3.91 -31.49
N PRO A 504 166.92 -5.07 -30.93
CA PRO A 504 165.56 -5.59 -30.72
C PRO A 504 165.26 -6.30 -29.34
N GLU A 505 163.97 -6.60 -29.11
CA GLU A 505 163.36 -7.74 -28.38
C GLU A 505 163.91 -8.39 -27.07
N LEU A 506 162.97 -8.61 -26.12
CA LEU A 506 162.88 -9.68 -25.08
C LEU A 506 163.90 -9.61 -23.91
N LYS A 507 163.58 -9.96 -22.64
CA LYS A 507 162.42 -10.66 -22.04
C LYS A 507 162.34 -10.46 -20.50
N ASN A 508 161.24 -10.91 -19.89
CA ASN A 508 161.01 -11.23 -18.46
C ASN A 508 160.77 -10.04 -17.48
N SER A 509 160.09 -10.19 -16.33
CA SER A 509 158.95 -11.04 -15.90
C SER A 509 158.59 -10.72 -14.43
N GLU A 510 157.31 -10.60 -14.04
CA GLU A 510 156.71 -10.75 -12.67
C GLU A 510 155.34 -10.01 -12.58
N THR A 511 154.32 -10.38 -11.79
CA THR A 511 153.72 -11.71 -11.46
C THR A 511 152.33 -11.52 -10.81
N TYR A 512 151.27 -12.12 -11.39
CA TYR A 512 150.00 -12.65 -10.81
C TYR A 512 149.14 -11.78 -9.83
N GLU A 513 147.84 -12.03 -9.59
CA GLU A 513 146.88 -13.10 -9.98
C GLU A 513 145.61 -12.47 -10.66
N LEU A 514 144.41 -13.06 -10.87
CA LEU A 514 143.82 -14.38 -10.56
C LEU A 514 142.81 -14.89 -11.64
N GLN A 515 141.55 -15.17 -11.28
CA GLN A 515 140.50 -15.95 -11.98
C GLN A 515 139.09 -15.33 -11.71
N HIS A 516 137.92 -15.75 -12.25
CA HIS A 516 137.54 -16.66 -13.35
C HIS A 516 136.17 -16.26 -13.97
N SER A 517 135.42 -17.19 -14.58
CA SER A 517 134.22 -16.98 -15.41
C SER A 517 132.95 -17.71 -14.90
N GLN A 518 131.81 -17.38 -15.53
CA GLN A 518 130.61 -18.23 -15.79
C GLN A 518 129.44 -18.37 -14.78
N HIS A 519 128.29 -18.70 -15.39
CA HIS A 519 126.89 -18.91 -14.92
C HIS A 519 126.21 -17.75 -14.15
N GLU A 520 124.91 -17.43 -14.29
CA GLU A 520 123.68 -18.14 -14.74
C GLU A 520 122.89 -18.85 -13.61
N GLU A 521 121.59 -19.04 -13.85
CA GLU A 521 120.46 -19.21 -12.92
C GLU A 521 120.63 -20.05 -11.64
N THR A 522 120.13 -19.52 -10.51
CA THR A 522 119.45 -20.32 -9.47
C THR A 522 118.25 -19.59 -8.85
N GLU A 523 117.07 -20.20 -8.89
CA GLU A 523 115.95 -19.89 -7.99
C GLU A 523 116.16 -20.53 -6.59
N LYS A 524 115.36 -20.07 -5.59
CA LYS A 524 115.08 -20.74 -4.28
C LYS A 524 116.29 -20.84 -3.32
N LEU A 525 116.18 -20.75 -1.99
CA LEU A 525 115.05 -20.82 -1.05
C LEU A 525 114.88 -19.47 -0.28
N GLN A 526 113.72 -19.02 0.20
CA GLN A 526 112.56 -19.66 0.86
C GLN A 526 112.68 -19.82 2.40
N ASN A 527 111.87 -19.02 3.10
CA ASN A 527 111.31 -19.16 4.46
C ASN A 527 112.23 -19.30 5.69
N TYR A 528 112.10 -18.33 6.62
CA TYR A 528 111.95 -18.65 8.05
C TYR A 528 111.04 -17.66 8.80
N TYR A 529 109.83 -18.13 9.16
CA TYR A 529 108.92 -17.77 10.28
C TYR A 529 108.81 -16.30 10.78
N LYS A 530 107.63 -15.65 10.79
CA LYS A 530 106.37 -15.83 11.60
C LYS A 530 106.45 -15.14 12.98
N GLY A 531 105.41 -14.50 13.54
CA GLY A 531 103.97 -14.42 13.16
C GLY A 531 103.30 -13.06 13.47
N GLU A 532 102.01 -12.88 13.20
CA GLU A 532 100.86 -13.11 14.12
C GLU A 532 100.71 -12.02 15.20
N SER A 533 99.56 -11.35 15.43
CA SER A 533 98.14 -11.61 15.09
C SER A 533 97.37 -10.29 14.88
N GLY A 534 96.14 -10.21 14.35
CA GLY A 534 95.25 -11.23 13.74
C GLY A 534 93.76 -10.81 13.78
N ALA A 535 92.88 -11.62 13.15
CA ALA A 535 91.39 -11.51 13.14
C ALA A 535 90.78 -10.29 12.38
N LEU A 536 89.53 -10.31 11.86
CA LEU A 536 88.41 -11.25 12.05
C LEU A 536 87.47 -11.29 10.81
N ASN A 537 86.99 -12.48 10.40
CA ASN A 537 85.71 -12.85 9.71
C ASN A 537 85.15 -12.04 8.49
N ILE A 538 84.35 -12.59 7.54
CA ILE A 538 84.17 -13.93 6.92
C ILE A 538 83.32 -13.71 5.63
N PRO A 539 83.44 -14.52 4.54
CA PRO A 539 82.67 -14.34 3.29
C PRO A 539 81.32 -15.10 3.31
N HIS A 540 80.51 -15.02 2.23
CA HIS A 540 79.76 -16.18 1.70
C HIS A 540 79.14 -15.93 0.29
N LEU A 541 78.65 -16.99 -0.35
CA LEU A 541 78.20 -17.05 -1.75
C LEU A 541 77.00 -18.02 -1.90
N SER A 542 76.07 -17.70 -2.82
CA SER A 542 75.14 -18.59 -3.57
C SER A 542 74.34 -19.74 -2.90
N ILE A 543 73.02 -19.69 -3.13
CA ILE A 543 72.09 -20.81 -3.48
C ILE A 543 71.82 -21.91 -2.43
N GLY A 544 70.53 -22.15 -2.14
CA GLY A 544 70.02 -23.33 -1.42
C GLY A 544 68.49 -23.51 -1.59
N MET A 545 67.98 -24.74 -1.53
CA MET A 545 66.57 -25.09 -1.83
C MET A 545 65.82 -25.74 -0.67
N HIS A 546 64.59 -25.27 -0.39
CA HIS A 546 63.46 -26.05 0.17
C HIS A 546 63.72 -26.79 1.53
N PRO A 547 62.85 -27.71 1.99
CA PRO A 547 61.48 -27.45 2.45
C PRO A 547 61.16 -28.02 3.85
N VAL A 548 60.09 -27.53 4.51
CA VAL A 548 59.36 -28.29 5.55
C VAL A 548 57.85 -28.06 5.41
N SER A 549 57.04 -29.10 5.59
CA SER A 549 55.58 -29.03 5.72
C SER A 549 55.06 -30.13 6.67
N SER A 550 54.10 -29.81 7.54
CA SER A 550 53.29 -30.71 8.39
C SER A 550 52.33 -29.85 9.26
N ALA A 551 51.18 -30.29 9.80
CA ALA A 551 50.24 -31.39 9.53
C ALA A 551 49.06 -31.23 10.55
N LEU A 552 47.77 -31.45 10.28
CA LEU A 552 46.97 -31.72 9.06
C LEU A 552 45.71 -30.78 9.14
N ILE A 553 44.39 -31.07 9.07
CA ILE A 553 43.51 -32.25 8.81
C ILE A 553 42.17 -31.75 8.21
N GLY A 554 41.81 -32.21 6.99
CA GLY A 554 40.43 -32.52 6.56
C GLY A 554 39.41 -31.38 6.32
N LEU A 555 38.48 -31.46 5.35
CA LEU A 555 38.11 -32.54 4.42
C LEU A 555 37.72 -32.00 3.03
N SER A 556 37.74 -32.90 2.03
CA SER A 556 37.12 -32.78 0.69
C SER A 556 35.63 -33.24 0.75
N PRO A 557 34.81 -33.41 -0.34
CA PRO A 557 35.15 -33.57 -1.77
C PRO A 557 34.23 -32.98 -2.88
N GLN A 558 34.84 -32.59 -4.02
CA GLN A 558 34.33 -32.78 -5.41
C GLN A 558 33.06 -31.98 -5.83
N ILE A 559 32.62 -31.86 -7.10
CA ILE A 559 33.02 -32.49 -8.39
C ILE A 559 32.72 -31.56 -9.61
N SER A 560 33.36 -31.82 -10.77
CA SER A 560 32.94 -31.47 -12.15
C SER A 560 32.75 -29.99 -12.58
N THR A 561 33.58 -29.54 -13.53
CA THR A 561 33.26 -28.45 -14.47
C THR A 561 33.29 -28.97 -15.92
N PHE A 562 32.16 -28.95 -16.62
CA PHE A 562 32.06 -28.95 -18.08
C PHE A 562 31.34 -27.63 -18.46
N SER A 563 31.87 -26.72 -19.29
CA SER A 563 32.44 -26.87 -20.63
C SER A 563 31.41 -27.27 -21.69
N SER A 564 30.85 -26.26 -22.37
CA SER A 564 30.67 -26.26 -23.83
C SER A 564 30.38 -24.83 -24.31
N THR A 565 31.24 -24.32 -25.20
CA THR A 565 31.00 -23.11 -25.99
C THR A 565 30.17 -23.46 -27.23
N PHE A 566 29.26 -22.58 -27.65
CA PHE A 566 28.95 -22.44 -29.07
C PHE A 566 28.79 -20.96 -29.46
N SER A 567 29.43 -20.60 -30.56
CA SER A 567 29.40 -19.28 -31.19
C SER A 567 28.35 -19.23 -32.29
N LEU A 568 27.94 -18.02 -32.71
CA LEU A 568 27.63 -17.55 -34.08
C LEU A 568 26.89 -16.20 -33.91
N THR A 569 27.58 -15.07 -34.09
CA THR A 569 27.56 -14.25 -35.32
C THR A 569 26.16 -13.84 -35.80
N SER A 570 25.87 -12.54 -35.73
CA SER A 570 25.08 -11.85 -36.77
C SER A 570 25.49 -10.39 -36.84
N ASP A 571 26.25 -10.04 -37.86
CA ASP A 571 26.11 -8.70 -38.45
C ASP A 571 24.71 -8.62 -39.09
N PHE A 572 24.09 -7.44 -39.07
CA PHE A 572 23.82 -6.64 -40.28
C PHE A 572 22.89 -5.46 -39.95
N PHE A 573 23.31 -4.25 -40.31
CA PHE A 573 22.39 -3.13 -40.51
C PHE A 573 21.64 -3.31 -41.83
N LEU A 574 20.36 -2.94 -41.87
CA LEU A 574 19.85 -1.80 -42.67
C LEU A 574 18.34 -1.61 -42.38
N PRO A 575 17.79 -0.39 -42.53
CA PRO A 575 16.39 -0.08 -42.22
C PRO A 575 15.48 -0.29 -43.44
N MET A 576 14.16 -0.35 -43.19
CA MET A 576 13.15 -0.15 -44.22
C MET A 576 12.03 0.73 -43.69
N ALA A 577 11.86 1.90 -44.29
CA ALA A 577 10.70 2.78 -44.05
C ALA A 577 9.62 2.46 -45.09
N VAL A 578 8.38 2.27 -44.66
CA VAL A 578 7.21 2.20 -45.54
C VAL A 578 6.07 3.02 -44.93
N ASP A 579 6.06 4.28 -45.37
CA ASP A 579 4.91 5.00 -45.90
C ASP A 579 3.71 5.38 -45.01
N VAL A 580 3.08 6.48 -45.42
CA VAL A 580 1.83 7.03 -44.89
C VAL A 580 0.66 6.40 -45.65
N ASN A 581 -0.46 6.16 -44.99
CA ASN A 581 -1.75 6.22 -45.66
C ASN A 581 -2.83 6.76 -44.72
N GLU A 582 -3.53 7.79 -45.18
CA GLU A 582 -4.51 8.59 -44.46
C GLU A 582 -5.83 8.52 -45.23
N ALA A 583 -6.90 8.02 -44.62
CA ALA A 583 -8.19 7.87 -45.30
C ALA A 583 -9.39 7.83 -44.34
N ASN A 584 -10.16 8.92 -44.33
CA ASN A 584 -11.57 9.01 -43.92
C ASN A 584 -11.87 8.80 -42.40
N PHE A 585 -12.74 9.58 -41.77
CA PHE A 585 -13.95 10.21 -42.30
C PHE A 585 -14.05 11.72 -42.02
N SER A 586 -14.78 12.40 -42.92
CA SER A 586 -15.33 13.75 -42.73
C SER A 586 -16.82 13.74 -43.05
N ASP A 587 -17.62 14.39 -42.21
CA ASP A 587 -18.80 15.15 -42.63
C ASP A 587 -19.07 16.20 -41.51
N SER A 588 -18.79 17.48 -41.74
CA SER A 588 -19.65 18.48 -42.38
C SER A 588 -20.85 18.91 -41.51
N MET A 589 -20.83 20.15 -41.02
CA MET A 589 -21.62 21.24 -41.63
C MET A 589 -21.20 22.62 -41.10
N SER A 590 -21.43 23.66 -41.91
CA SER A 590 -21.24 25.08 -41.60
C SER A 590 -22.23 25.59 -40.52
N GLU A 591 -22.22 26.83 -40.01
CA GLU A 591 -21.62 28.12 -40.42
C GLU A 591 -21.37 28.97 -39.13
N SER A 592 -20.97 30.25 -39.07
CA SER A 592 -20.98 31.37 -40.03
C SER A 592 -19.88 32.43 -39.79
N GLU A 593 -20.01 33.55 -40.49
CA GLU A 593 -19.16 34.76 -40.54
C GLU A 593 -19.03 35.58 -39.23
N SER A 594 -17.87 36.22 -39.04
CA SER A 594 -17.75 37.70 -39.10
C SER A 594 -16.27 38.14 -38.97
N ALA A 595 -15.95 39.39 -39.31
CA ALA A 595 -14.59 39.81 -39.65
C ALA A 595 -14.05 41.00 -38.83
N VAL A 596 -12.72 41.03 -38.69
CA VAL A 596 -11.86 42.17 -38.32
C VAL A 596 -12.23 42.90 -37.02
N ASN A 597 -11.39 42.70 -35.99
CA ASN A 597 -10.86 43.84 -35.27
C ASN A 597 -9.41 43.57 -34.84
N GLN A 598 -8.55 44.60 -34.86
CA GLN A 598 -7.16 44.49 -34.41
C GLN A 598 -7.05 45.02 -32.98
N GLN A 599 -6.58 44.17 -32.06
CA GLN A 599 -6.05 44.61 -30.78
C GLN A 599 -4.82 43.77 -30.43
N GLU A 600 -3.87 44.38 -29.73
CA GLU A 600 -2.55 43.80 -29.42
C GLU A 600 -2.68 42.74 -28.32
N GLU A 601 -2.96 41.50 -28.70
CA GLU A 601 -2.94 40.37 -27.77
C GLU A 601 -1.57 39.70 -27.73
N PHE A 602 -0.96 39.64 -26.54
CA PHE A 602 0.34 39.03 -26.33
C PHE A 602 0.27 37.54 -26.64
N LEU A 603 1.04 37.09 -27.65
CA LEU A 603 1.15 35.67 -28.01
C LEU A 603 1.43 34.81 -26.77
N PRO A 604 0.51 33.92 -26.36
CA PRO A 604 0.81 32.95 -25.33
C PRO A 604 1.86 31.99 -25.88
N LEU A 605 3.09 32.07 -25.34
CA LEU A 605 4.15 31.13 -25.68
C LEU A 605 3.62 29.71 -25.43
N ARG A 606 3.67 28.87 -26.48
CA ARG A 606 3.30 27.45 -26.41
C ARG A 606 3.87 26.85 -25.13
N PRO A 607 3.06 26.23 -24.25
CA PRO A 607 3.58 25.45 -23.14
C PRO A 607 4.54 24.40 -23.70
N LEU A 608 5.80 24.42 -23.25
CA LEU A 608 6.71 23.32 -23.52
C LEU A 608 6.10 22.06 -22.91
N SER A 609 6.28 20.94 -23.61
CA SER A 609 5.73 19.63 -23.25
C SER A 609 5.79 19.38 -21.74
N THR A 610 4.63 19.44 -21.08
CA THR A 610 4.55 19.07 -19.67
C THR A 610 4.87 17.59 -19.52
N SER A 611 5.55 17.23 -18.43
CA SER A 611 5.86 15.83 -18.11
C SER A 611 4.57 14.99 -18.16
N PRO A 612 4.59 13.73 -18.66
CA PRO A 612 3.38 12.91 -18.79
C PRO A 612 2.50 12.86 -17.53
N ILE A 613 3.13 12.85 -16.35
CA ILE A 613 2.48 12.88 -15.04
C ILE A 613 1.60 14.14 -14.86
N SER A 614 2.08 15.30 -15.30
CA SER A 614 1.32 16.56 -15.24
C SER A 614 0.17 16.57 -16.25
N SER A 615 0.34 15.97 -17.44
CA SER A 615 -0.75 15.84 -18.41
C SER A 615 -1.87 14.91 -17.91
N ILE A 616 -1.50 13.80 -17.27
CA ILE A 616 -2.44 12.87 -16.62
C ILE A 616 -3.17 13.55 -15.46
N ALA A 617 -2.46 14.28 -14.59
CA ALA A 617 -3.07 15.00 -13.47
C ALA A 617 -4.08 16.07 -13.92
N SER A 618 -3.77 16.84 -14.98
CA SER A 618 -4.71 17.81 -15.56
C SER A 618 -5.95 17.14 -16.15
N ARG A 619 -5.80 16.04 -16.90
CA ARG A 619 -6.95 15.29 -17.45
C ARG A 619 -7.84 14.70 -16.36
N PHE A 620 -7.25 14.15 -15.30
CA PHE A 620 -8.02 13.62 -14.17
C PHE A 620 -8.81 14.71 -13.44
N LEU A 621 -8.23 15.91 -13.27
CA LEU A 621 -8.94 17.06 -12.73
C LEU A 621 -10.11 17.51 -13.62
N GLU A 622 -9.91 17.55 -14.93
CA GLU A 622 -10.95 17.90 -15.91
C GLU A 622 -12.10 16.86 -15.96
N GLU A 623 -11.77 15.57 -15.88
CA GLU A 623 -12.74 14.48 -15.83
C GLU A 623 -13.54 14.47 -14.52
N GLU A 624 -12.90 14.69 -13.37
CA GLU A 624 -13.58 14.74 -12.07
C GLU A 624 -14.39 16.05 -11.88
N GLU A 625 -13.97 17.17 -12.49
CA GLU A 625 -14.76 18.41 -12.62
C GLU A 625 -16.05 18.16 -13.44
N LEU A 626 -15.94 17.53 -14.62
CA LEU A 626 -17.10 17.13 -15.43
C LEU A 626 -18.03 16.16 -14.67
N ARG A 627 -17.45 15.20 -13.95
CA ARG A 627 -18.19 14.22 -13.12
C ARG A 627 -18.91 14.91 -11.96
N SER A 628 -18.26 15.84 -11.27
CA SER A 628 -18.82 16.68 -10.22
C SER A 628 -20.02 17.48 -10.75
N GLN A 629 -19.88 18.14 -11.91
CA GLN A 629 -20.97 18.88 -12.55
C GLN A 629 -22.12 17.97 -12.99
N HIS A 630 -21.86 16.75 -13.46
CA HIS A 630 -22.90 15.77 -13.77
C HIS A 630 -23.66 15.31 -12.52
N ILE A 631 -22.95 15.02 -11.43
CA ILE A 631 -23.54 14.66 -10.13
C ILE A 631 -24.40 15.81 -9.61
N LEU A 632 -23.91 17.07 -9.68
CA LEU A 632 -24.64 18.26 -9.25
C LEU A 632 -25.96 18.42 -10.01
N LYS A 633 -25.91 18.41 -11.35
CA LYS A 633 -27.11 18.50 -12.21
C LYS A 633 -28.13 17.40 -11.91
N ARG A 634 -27.67 16.18 -11.61
CA ARG A 634 -28.53 15.05 -11.23
C ARG A 634 -29.13 15.20 -9.83
N LEU A 635 -28.40 15.80 -8.90
CA LEU A 635 -28.88 16.17 -7.56
C LEU A 635 -29.95 17.28 -7.63
N ASP A 636 -29.70 18.33 -8.42
CA ASP A 636 -30.65 19.43 -8.63
C ASP A 636 -31.94 18.93 -9.31
N ALA A 637 -31.84 18.06 -10.31
CA ALA A 637 -33.00 17.41 -10.93
C ALA A 637 -33.80 16.57 -9.94
N HIS A 638 -33.12 15.81 -9.06
CA HIS A 638 -33.79 15.03 -8.01
C HIS A 638 -34.47 15.93 -6.97
N ILE A 639 -33.83 17.04 -6.55
CA ILE A 639 -34.42 18.04 -5.65
C ILE A 639 -35.64 18.72 -6.31
N ALA A 640 -35.59 18.99 -7.61
CA ALA A 640 -36.72 19.55 -8.36
C ALA A 640 -37.88 18.56 -8.51
N GLU A 641 -37.61 17.26 -8.63
CA GLU A 641 -38.65 16.22 -8.57
C GLU A 641 -39.26 16.14 -7.17
N LEU A 642 -38.43 16.08 -6.11
CA LEU A 642 -38.89 15.96 -4.72
C LEU A 642 -39.74 17.16 -4.27
N LYS A 643 -39.43 18.36 -4.77
CA LYS A 643 -40.30 19.55 -4.60
C LYS A 643 -41.64 19.40 -5.33
N ARG A 644 -41.65 18.85 -6.55
CA ARG A 644 -42.88 18.60 -7.33
C ARG A 644 -43.73 17.49 -6.74
N GLU A 645 -43.10 16.47 -6.16
CA GLU A 645 -43.72 15.39 -5.38
C GLU A 645 -44.41 15.99 -4.16
N SER A 646 -43.68 16.75 -3.35
CA SER A 646 -44.19 17.46 -2.17
C SER A 646 -45.33 18.42 -2.50
N GLU A 647 -45.22 19.21 -3.56
CA GLU A 647 -46.33 20.06 -4.03
C GLU A 647 -47.55 19.25 -4.47
N ARG A 648 -47.38 18.11 -5.14
CA ARG A 648 -48.50 17.23 -5.52
C ARG A 648 -49.18 16.64 -4.29
N THR A 649 -48.42 16.18 -3.30
CA THR A 649 -48.95 15.69 -2.02
C THR A 649 -49.67 16.79 -1.23
N VAL A 650 -49.08 17.99 -1.12
CA VAL A 650 -49.72 19.13 -0.45
C VAL A 650 -51.04 19.52 -1.12
N ARG A 651 -51.08 19.57 -2.46
CA ARG A 651 -52.31 19.86 -3.23
C ARG A 651 -53.39 18.81 -2.98
N GLN A 652 -53.04 17.52 -3.02
CA GLN A 652 -53.99 16.44 -2.67
C GLN A 652 -54.61 16.61 -1.28
N PHE A 653 -53.84 17.07 -0.29
CA PHE A 653 -54.36 17.34 1.06
C PHE A 653 -55.06 18.69 1.23
N THR A 654 -54.87 19.68 0.35
CA THR A 654 -55.68 20.91 0.33
C THR A 654 -57.00 20.73 -0.41
N ASP A 655 -57.04 19.86 -1.43
CA ASP A 655 -58.23 19.59 -2.24
C ASP A 655 -59.21 18.60 -1.55
N LEU A 656 -58.82 18.04 -0.41
CA LEU A 656 -59.61 17.17 0.47
C LEU A 656 -60.32 17.95 1.61
N LYS A 657 -60.66 19.23 1.40
CA LYS A 657 -61.12 20.14 2.46
C LYS A 657 -62.15 21.18 2.02
#